data_AF-A0A0H2ZKP9-F1
#
_entry.id   AF-A0A0H2ZKP9-F1
#
_cell.length_a   1.000
_cell.length_b   1.000
_cell.length_c   1.000
_cell.angle_alpha   90.00
_cell.angle_beta   90.00
_cell.angle_gamma   90.00
#
_symmetry.space_group_name_H-M   'P 1'
#
loop_
_entity.id
_entity.type
_entity.pdbx_description
1 polymer ?
#
loop_
_entity_poly.entity_id
_entity_poly.type
_entity_poly.pdbx_seq_one_letter_code
_entity_poly.pdbx_strand_id
1 'polypeptide(L)'
;MRLKKRHDPMIALEAAQSFTKRELCVPLARWISDFLSRRGLQKPDGRPLFAYKTSSEEFRALRQLLQNLPGGQQVSPSYPQAWLLFAAEWWKREYSGGAWRWGPLCEAAGQRGLSHEKTRKLVIEGRRQWCLQTAIKNEGKRFIGLVAVNGGLPMRLVESAQGGLSGLLRMVTLQAVDYDLHDEQLRQAIEAQAALLPACYQQAPVYELLDNLIKAVLHIRRTYALKGTQDPIAKLQEECPQWEELFPIALDSQAAASLIKGLVRVTVSITPQSRRPPFQIQRGLRFSSDGSMPVYELSFAMQAQAKRDQVAESLGLAADRLPPHFQLLLRIGEREHLVGEALLRDDEYQLIARPLPSIQTVHEAAQLIVSRWGATLHIANLPGGEALSHDEPLIFENTYPFARLIAQGDALVKGLSALAVMPARTIVLAEEGETRELHDCLADGQMLMELPAGKTRLAYRGQAFIVTISASATHRPEAYWQGNSLEALSVPGLLFRGTPHLRVDQGLGHSSYAPSHELFVRSHSKELPLGEAQAPGLCRLIWRKDGQRLLSTRAVLLPEGASITYVPAASTLEGTIRLDNWPDVPVRCENEEIELDSRHDGTNLVLRLKSTSARPATSVPLCMQWPDGEHRLTLPFPGYGVTLQRNNLMWLIRVAVRL
;
A
#
# COMPACT_ATOMS: atom_id res chain seq x y z
N MET A 1 -2.46 91.26 -26.67
CA MET A 1 -2.64 90.67 -25.32
C MET A 1 -2.49 89.16 -25.44
N ARG A 2 -1.33 88.63 -25.04
CA ARG A 2 -1.00 87.20 -25.07
C ARG A 2 -1.73 86.49 -23.93
N LEU A 3 -2.42 85.39 -24.23
CA LEU A 3 -2.74 84.35 -23.25
C LEU A 3 -2.39 82.99 -23.85
N LYS A 4 -1.20 82.51 -23.48
CA LYS A 4 -0.76 81.12 -23.67
C LYS A 4 -1.65 80.21 -22.82
N LYS A 5 -2.44 79.32 -23.42
CA LYS A 5 -2.83 78.07 -22.77
C LYS A 5 -1.85 76.98 -23.24
N ARG A 6 -0.85 76.71 -22.40
CA ARG A 6 -0.04 75.49 -22.50
C ARG A 6 -1.00 74.31 -22.26
N HIS A 7 -1.25 73.50 -23.27
CA HIS A 7 -1.73 72.14 -23.07
C HIS A 7 -0.52 71.32 -22.66
N ASP A 8 -0.50 70.85 -21.42
CA ASP A 8 0.61 70.10 -20.86
C ASP A 8 0.41 68.61 -21.19
N PRO A 9 1.18 68.01 -22.12
CA PRO A 9 1.00 66.60 -22.52
C PRO A 9 1.28 65.62 -21.36
N MET A 10 1.95 66.09 -20.30
CA MET A 10 2.18 65.32 -19.07
C MET A 10 0.88 65.10 -18.28
N ILE A 11 -0.04 66.07 -18.24
CA ILE A 11 -1.32 65.96 -17.52
C ILE A 11 -2.27 65.00 -18.26
N ALA A 12 -2.25 64.95 -19.59
CA ALA A 12 -3.06 64.02 -20.36
C ALA A 12 -2.57 62.56 -20.22
N LEU A 13 -1.25 62.35 -20.13
CA LEU A 13 -0.66 61.04 -19.89
C LEU A 13 -0.89 60.56 -18.44
N GLU A 14 -0.76 61.46 -17.45
CA GLU A 14 -1.12 61.17 -16.05
C GLU A 14 -2.61 60.95 -15.86
N ALA A 15 -3.48 61.72 -16.54
CA ALA A 15 -4.92 61.54 -16.49
C ALA A 15 -5.33 60.20 -17.11
N ALA A 16 -4.80 59.83 -18.28
CA ALA A 16 -5.05 58.55 -18.93
C ALA A 16 -4.53 57.38 -18.07
N GLN A 17 -3.31 57.45 -17.55
CA GLN A 17 -2.78 56.45 -16.62
C GLN A 17 -3.60 56.37 -15.33
N SER A 18 -4.10 57.50 -14.80
CA SER A 18 -4.99 57.50 -13.62
C SER A 18 -6.37 56.93 -13.91
N PHE A 19 -6.89 57.11 -15.13
CA PHE A 19 -8.19 56.59 -15.57
C PHE A 19 -8.13 55.07 -15.72
N THR A 20 -7.11 54.55 -16.42
CA THR A 20 -6.88 53.10 -16.55
C THR A 20 -6.61 52.46 -15.18
N LYS A 21 -5.88 53.15 -14.30
CA LYS A 21 -5.62 52.70 -12.92
C LYS A 21 -6.88 52.68 -12.06
N ARG A 22 -7.81 53.65 -12.23
CA ARG A 22 -9.12 53.67 -11.54
C ARG A 22 -10.06 52.57 -12.04
N GLU A 23 -10.12 52.33 -13.34
CA GLU A 23 -10.94 51.26 -13.94
C GLU A 23 -10.48 49.85 -13.54
N LEU A 24 -9.19 49.65 -13.27
CA LEU A 24 -8.65 48.38 -12.74
C LEU A 24 -8.75 48.25 -11.21
N CYS A 25 -9.01 49.35 -10.48
CA CYS A 25 -9.08 49.38 -9.01
C CYS A 25 -10.43 48.87 -8.47
N VAL A 26 -11.52 49.13 -9.21
CA VAL A 26 -12.91 48.76 -8.90
C VAL A 26 -13.23 47.26 -9.11
N PRO A 27 -12.72 46.57 -10.15
CA PRO A 27 -13.09 45.19 -10.46
C PRO A 27 -12.69 44.18 -9.37
N LEU A 28 -11.49 44.27 -8.82
CA LEU A 28 -11.02 43.32 -7.79
C LEU A 28 -11.75 43.48 -6.46
N ALA A 29 -11.94 44.72 -6.01
CA ALA A 29 -12.65 45.02 -4.77
C ALA A 29 -14.11 44.55 -4.85
N ARG A 30 -14.77 44.84 -5.98
CA ARG A 30 -16.13 44.37 -6.26
C ARG A 30 -16.19 42.84 -6.33
N TRP A 31 -15.26 42.21 -7.04
CA TRP A 31 -15.21 40.74 -7.14
C TRP A 31 -15.08 40.06 -5.77
N ILE A 32 -14.20 40.57 -4.89
CA ILE A 32 -14.05 40.04 -3.53
C ILE A 32 -15.34 40.24 -2.70
N SER A 33 -15.97 41.41 -2.81
CA SER A 33 -17.23 41.69 -2.14
C SER A 33 -18.33 40.73 -2.58
N ASP A 34 -18.46 40.51 -3.89
CA ASP A 34 -19.45 39.60 -4.47
C ASP A 34 -19.14 38.14 -4.06
N PHE A 35 -17.87 37.75 -4.06
CA PHE A 35 -17.40 36.43 -3.61
C PHE A 35 -17.78 36.14 -2.16
N LEU A 36 -17.57 37.11 -1.26
CA LEU A 36 -17.95 36.99 0.16
C LEU A 36 -19.48 37.02 0.34
N SER A 37 -20.18 37.89 -0.38
CA SER A 37 -21.63 38.04 -0.26
C SER A 37 -22.38 36.77 -0.67
N ARG A 38 -21.91 36.04 -1.70
CA ARG A 38 -22.48 34.74 -2.08
C ARG A 38 -22.40 33.68 -0.98
N ARG A 39 -21.50 33.88 -0.01
CA ARG A 39 -21.29 33.01 1.15
C ARG A 39 -21.91 33.58 2.42
N GLY A 40 -22.75 34.63 2.29
CA GLY A 40 -23.38 35.30 3.44
C GLY A 40 -22.40 36.11 4.29
N LEU A 41 -21.21 36.43 3.78
CA LEU A 41 -20.17 37.15 4.52
C LEU A 41 -20.06 38.59 4.04
N GLN A 42 -19.95 39.54 4.98
CA GLN A 42 -19.58 40.93 4.65
C GLN A 42 -18.08 41.17 4.69
N LYS A 43 -17.35 40.36 5.46
CA LYS A 43 -15.89 40.42 5.62
C LYS A 43 -15.35 39.00 5.77
N PRO A 44 -14.05 38.79 5.46
CA PRO A 44 -13.38 37.54 5.80
C PRO A 44 -13.49 37.22 7.30
N ASP A 45 -13.74 35.96 7.60
CA ASP A 45 -13.93 35.43 8.96
C ASP A 45 -12.71 34.62 9.47
N GLY A 46 -11.62 34.59 8.70
CA GLY A 46 -10.36 33.98 9.10
C GLY A 46 -10.24 32.47 8.90
N ARG A 47 -11.27 31.82 8.34
CA ARG A 47 -11.18 30.40 7.95
C ARG A 47 -10.11 30.21 6.85
N PRO A 48 -9.49 29.02 6.73
CA PRO A 48 -8.56 28.74 5.64
C PRO A 48 -9.21 28.94 4.26
N LEU A 49 -8.41 29.34 3.25
CA LEU A 49 -8.94 29.73 1.93
C LEU A 49 -9.69 28.59 1.21
N PHE A 50 -9.26 27.34 1.37
CA PHE A 50 -9.97 26.18 0.83
C PHE A 50 -11.40 26.05 1.36
N ALA A 51 -11.67 26.52 2.57
CA ALA A 51 -12.97 26.43 3.24
C ALA A 51 -13.98 27.47 2.74
N TYR A 52 -13.53 28.44 1.93
CA TYR A 52 -14.44 29.29 1.17
C TYR A 52 -15.02 28.56 -0.06
N LYS A 53 -14.54 27.37 -0.44
CA LYS A 53 -15.12 26.58 -1.56
C LYS A 53 -15.29 27.41 -2.83
N THR A 54 -14.20 28.03 -3.29
CA THR A 54 -14.19 28.80 -4.55
C THR A 54 -14.59 27.91 -5.72
N SER A 55 -15.63 28.28 -6.47
CA SER A 55 -16.07 27.49 -7.61
C SER A 55 -15.08 27.57 -8.78
N SER A 56 -15.16 26.63 -9.72
CA SER A 56 -14.35 26.66 -10.94
C SER A 56 -14.57 27.92 -11.78
N GLU A 57 -15.79 28.47 -11.78
CA GLU A 57 -16.12 29.71 -12.47
C GLU A 57 -15.52 30.93 -11.77
N GLU A 58 -15.63 30.99 -10.44
CA GLU A 58 -15.03 32.05 -9.63
C GLU A 58 -13.51 32.07 -9.79
N PHE A 59 -12.87 30.91 -9.76
CA PHE A 59 -11.43 30.79 -9.99
C PHE A 59 -11.01 31.28 -11.38
N ARG A 60 -11.75 30.90 -12.43
CA ARG A 60 -11.50 31.38 -13.80
C ARG A 60 -11.70 32.89 -13.93
N ALA A 61 -12.75 33.44 -13.33
CA ALA A 61 -13.01 34.88 -13.32
C ALA A 61 -11.89 35.65 -12.59
N LEU A 62 -11.46 35.16 -11.42
CA LEU A 62 -10.36 35.76 -10.65
C LEU A 62 -9.04 35.71 -11.43
N ARG A 63 -8.75 34.60 -12.10
CA ARG A 63 -7.58 34.46 -12.98
C ARG A 63 -7.55 35.54 -14.05
N GLN A 64 -8.65 35.70 -14.78
CA GLN A 64 -8.74 36.68 -15.87
C GLN A 64 -8.53 38.09 -15.34
N LEU A 65 -9.14 38.43 -14.20
CA LEU A 65 -8.92 39.73 -13.55
C LEU A 65 -7.45 39.97 -13.21
N LEU A 66 -6.74 38.96 -12.68
CA LEU A 66 -5.31 39.09 -12.34
C LEU A 66 -4.41 39.18 -13.57
N GLN A 67 -4.72 38.43 -14.63
CA GLN A 67 -3.96 38.44 -15.89
C GLN A 67 -4.10 39.76 -16.66
N ASN A 68 -5.24 40.43 -16.52
CA ASN A 68 -5.51 41.72 -17.15
C ASN A 68 -4.87 42.91 -16.42
N LEU A 69 -4.23 42.69 -15.28
CA LEU A 69 -3.52 43.76 -14.57
C LEU A 69 -2.18 44.08 -15.26
N PRO A 70 -1.82 45.38 -15.40
CA PRO A 70 -0.51 45.77 -15.89
C PRO A 70 0.59 45.23 -14.97
N GLY A 71 1.58 44.55 -15.58
CA GLY A 71 2.59 43.79 -14.86
C GLY A 71 3.32 44.58 -13.77
N GLY A 72 3.28 44.05 -12.54
CA GLY A 72 4.17 44.48 -11.45
C GLY A 72 3.71 45.67 -10.59
N GLN A 73 2.51 46.22 -10.80
CA GLN A 73 1.94 47.28 -9.95
C GLN A 73 0.83 46.74 -9.02
N GLN A 74 0.84 47.15 -7.75
CA GLN A 74 -0.33 47.05 -6.87
C GLN A 74 -1.36 48.08 -7.35
N VAL A 75 -2.32 47.63 -8.14
CA VAL A 75 -3.33 48.51 -8.76
C VAL A 75 -4.48 48.83 -7.79
N SER A 76 -4.67 48.01 -6.75
CA SER A 76 -5.76 48.13 -5.76
C SER A 76 -5.36 47.62 -4.37
N PRO A 77 -5.91 48.18 -3.26
CA PRO A 77 -5.74 47.63 -1.91
C PRO A 77 -6.19 46.18 -1.76
N SER A 78 -7.18 45.73 -2.56
CA SER A 78 -7.68 44.35 -2.55
C SER A 78 -6.81 43.37 -3.33
N TYR A 79 -5.75 43.86 -3.99
CA TYR A 79 -4.88 43.02 -4.82
C TYR A 79 -4.18 41.90 -4.03
N PRO A 80 -3.57 42.13 -2.85
CA PRO A 80 -2.98 41.05 -2.07
C PRO A 80 -4.00 39.99 -1.62
N GLN A 81 -5.22 40.41 -1.24
CA GLN A 81 -6.33 39.52 -0.90
C GLN A 81 -6.70 38.61 -2.07
N ALA A 82 -6.97 39.22 -3.23
CA ALA A 82 -7.33 38.52 -4.46
C ALA A 82 -6.21 37.58 -4.95
N TRP A 83 -4.97 38.06 -4.93
CA TRP A 83 -3.81 37.27 -5.33
C TRP A 83 -3.59 36.07 -4.42
N LEU A 84 -3.75 36.22 -3.10
CA LEU A 84 -3.56 35.11 -2.17
C LEU A 84 -4.65 34.04 -2.32
N LEU A 85 -5.90 34.43 -2.54
CA LEU A 85 -6.99 33.48 -2.85
C LEU A 85 -6.70 32.73 -4.16
N PHE A 86 -6.28 33.45 -5.21
CA PHE A 86 -5.86 32.83 -6.47
C PHE A 86 -4.70 31.84 -6.27
N ALA A 87 -3.67 32.24 -5.53
CA ALA A 87 -2.50 31.41 -5.26
C ALA A 87 -2.89 30.10 -4.55
N ALA A 88 -3.80 30.17 -3.57
CA ALA A 88 -4.31 29.02 -2.84
C ALA A 88 -5.14 28.09 -3.74
N GLU A 89 -6.02 28.64 -4.58
CA GLU A 89 -6.80 27.86 -5.55
C GLU A 89 -5.94 27.24 -6.65
N TRP A 90 -4.93 27.96 -7.13
CA TRP A 90 -3.96 27.44 -8.10
C TRP A 90 -3.18 26.28 -7.52
N TRP A 91 -2.71 26.39 -6.27
CA TRP A 91 -2.04 25.32 -5.54
C TRP A 91 -2.91 24.06 -5.48
N LYS A 92 -4.17 24.22 -5.10
CA LYS A 92 -5.14 23.12 -4.98
C LYS A 92 -5.43 22.45 -6.32
N ARG A 93 -5.72 23.25 -7.36
CA ARG A 93 -6.29 22.78 -8.63
C ARG A 93 -5.26 22.44 -9.70
N GLU A 94 -4.16 23.18 -9.77
CA GLU A 94 -3.26 23.16 -10.93
C GLU A 94 -1.82 22.79 -10.62
N TYR A 95 -1.44 22.74 -9.34
CA TYR A 95 -0.09 22.35 -8.98
C TYR A 95 0.26 20.97 -9.53
N SER A 96 1.25 20.95 -10.42
CA SER A 96 1.57 19.80 -11.25
C SER A 96 2.47 18.75 -10.59
N GLY A 97 2.94 19.02 -9.37
CA GLY A 97 4.07 18.33 -8.75
C GLY A 97 5.41 19.03 -9.02
N GLY A 98 6.48 18.58 -8.37
CA GLY A 98 7.84 19.09 -8.56
C GLY A 98 8.34 20.05 -7.47
N ALA A 99 9.34 20.88 -7.78
CA ALA A 99 9.89 21.80 -6.78
C ALA A 99 8.92 22.96 -6.51
N TRP A 100 8.62 23.23 -5.23
CA TRP A 100 7.78 24.39 -4.87
C TRP A 100 8.47 25.68 -5.27
N ARG A 101 7.91 26.36 -6.27
CA ARG A 101 8.47 27.56 -6.91
C ARG A 101 7.35 28.54 -7.21
N TRP A 102 7.67 29.83 -7.08
CA TRP A 102 6.73 30.90 -7.40
C TRP A 102 6.50 31.06 -8.90
N GLY A 103 7.49 30.73 -9.74
CA GLY A 103 7.46 30.94 -11.19
C GLY A 103 6.16 30.47 -11.86
N PRO A 104 5.80 29.17 -11.79
CA PRO A 104 4.58 28.66 -12.40
C PRO A 104 3.29 29.34 -11.90
N LEU A 105 3.21 29.60 -10.59
CA LEU A 105 2.07 30.28 -9.97
C LEU A 105 1.95 31.73 -10.45
N CYS A 106 3.07 32.46 -10.46
CA CYS A 106 3.12 33.85 -10.91
C CYS A 106 2.82 33.95 -12.42
N GLU A 107 3.32 33.01 -13.22
CA GLU A 107 3.00 32.90 -14.64
C GLU A 107 1.50 32.65 -14.87
N ALA A 108 0.88 31.75 -14.11
CA ALA A 108 -0.56 31.51 -14.17
C ALA A 108 -1.38 32.75 -13.81
N ALA A 109 -0.87 33.61 -12.93
CA ALA A 109 -1.45 34.92 -12.59
C ALA A 109 -1.18 36.02 -13.66
N GLY A 110 -0.46 35.71 -14.75
CA GLY A 110 -0.06 36.69 -15.78
C GLY A 110 1.13 37.57 -15.39
N GLN A 111 1.89 37.18 -14.36
CA GLN A 111 2.87 38.03 -13.67
C GLN A 111 4.27 37.40 -13.72
N ARG A 112 4.81 37.26 -14.93
CA ARG A 112 6.18 36.75 -15.12
C ARG A 112 7.18 37.68 -14.43
N GLY A 113 8.11 37.11 -13.66
CA GLY A 113 9.22 37.85 -13.04
C GLY A 113 8.91 38.56 -11.72
N LEU A 114 7.83 38.20 -11.01
CA LEU A 114 7.63 38.67 -9.63
C LEU A 114 8.83 38.33 -8.74
N SER A 115 9.40 39.35 -8.10
CA SER A 115 10.50 39.15 -7.16
C SER A 115 10.03 38.45 -5.89
N HIS A 116 10.92 37.69 -5.25
CA HIS A 116 10.66 37.04 -3.97
C HIS A 116 10.13 38.01 -2.90
N GLU A 117 10.64 39.25 -2.87
CA GLU A 117 10.19 40.28 -1.94
C GLU A 117 8.75 40.71 -2.19
N LYS A 118 8.36 40.91 -3.46
CA LYS A 118 6.98 41.25 -3.82
C LYS A 118 6.03 40.12 -3.43
N THR A 119 6.38 38.88 -3.76
CA THR A 119 5.54 37.71 -3.41
C THR A 119 5.39 37.55 -1.91
N ARG A 120 6.47 37.76 -1.15
CA ARG A 120 6.42 37.82 0.33
C ARG A 120 5.42 38.87 0.83
N LYS A 121 5.47 40.09 0.29
CA LYS A 121 4.55 41.17 0.69
C LYS A 121 3.09 40.82 0.38
N LEU A 122 2.82 40.20 -0.78
CA LEU A 122 1.47 39.75 -1.15
C LEU A 122 0.92 38.71 -0.18
N VAL A 123 1.75 37.74 0.22
CA VAL A 123 1.35 36.71 1.18
C VAL A 123 1.07 37.30 2.56
N ILE A 124 1.95 38.18 3.06
CA ILE A 124 1.77 38.80 4.40
C ILE A 124 0.51 39.67 4.43
N GLU A 125 0.34 40.53 3.43
CA GLU A 125 -0.79 41.45 3.39
C GLU A 125 -2.10 40.72 3.09
N GLY A 126 -2.11 39.77 2.15
CA GLY A 126 -3.27 38.93 1.89
C GLY A 126 -3.70 38.13 3.11
N ARG A 127 -2.74 37.57 3.87
CA ARG A 127 -3.03 36.86 5.13
C ARG A 127 -3.75 37.76 6.14
N ARG A 128 -3.27 39.01 6.28
CA ARG A 128 -3.89 40.01 7.15
C ARG A 128 -5.31 40.35 6.68
N GLN A 129 -5.50 40.57 5.38
CA GLN A 129 -6.78 40.94 4.79
C GLN A 129 -7.83 39.82 4.90
N TRP A 130 -7.40 38.56 4.79
CA TRP A 130 -8.26 37.39 5.00
C TRP A 130 -8.45 36.99 6.47
N CYS A 131 -7.80 37.68 7.42
CA CYS A 131 -7.81 37.36 8.85
C CYS A 131 -7.34 35.92 9.17
N LEU A 132 -6.46 35.34 8.34
CA LEU A 132 -6.09 33.93 8.46
C LEU A 132 -5.35 33.64 9.77
N GLN A 133 -5.80 32.59 10.46
CA GLN A 133 -5.20 32.15 11.72
C GLN A 133 -3.89 31.38 11.52
N THR A 134 -3.66 30.78 10.35
CA THR A 134 -2.44 30.02 10.06
C THR A 134 -1.20 30.90 10.25
N ALA A 135 -0.27 30.47 11.11
CA ALA A 135 0.97 31.21 11.34
C ALA A 135 1.93 31.08 10.13
N ILE A 136 2.67 32.15 9.85
CA ILE A 136 3.81 32.07 8.92
C ILE A 136 4.97 31.44 9.70
N LYS A 137 5.39 30.24 9.29
CA LYS A 137 6.49 29.51 9.95
C LYS A 137 7.80 30.29 9.90
N ASN A 138 8.72 30.02 10.84
CA ASN A 138 9.99 30.72 10.94
C ASN A 138 11.09 30.17 10.00
N GLU A 139 10.85 29.04 9.36
CA GLU A 139 11.84 28.28 8.60
C GLU A 139 11.37 27.86 7.20
N GLY A 140 12.32 27.44 6.37
CA GLY A 140 12.07 26.83 5.06
C GLY A 140 11.23 27.68 4.10
N LYS A 141 10.34 27.02 3.36
CA LYS A 141 9.48 27.61 2.32
C LYS A 141 8.23 28.30 2.89
N ARG A 142 8.35 28.96 4.06
CA ARG A 142 7.23 29.50 4.87
C ARG A 142 6.11 30.23 4.12
N PHE A 143 6.43 31.09 3.14
CA PHE A 143 5.41 31.90 2.47
C PHE A 143 4.60 31.09 1.45
N ILE A 144 5.24 30.25 0.63
CA ILE A 144 4.53 29.34 -0.26
C ILE A 144 3.89 28.18 0.52
N GLY A 145 4.48 27.81 1.68
CA GLY A 145 3.87 26.90 2.63
C GLY A 145 2.57 27.44 3.23
N LEU A 146 2.49 28.74 3.53
CA LEU A 146 1.24 29.37 3.95
C LEU A 146 0.15 29.24 2.86
N VAL A 147 0.53 29.50 1.61
CA VAL A 147 -0.36 29.30 0.45
C VAL A 147 -0.83 27.85 0.38
N ALA A 148 0.08 26.89 0.54
CA ALA A 148 -0.24 25.47 0.49
C ALA A 148 -1.23 25.05 1.59
N VAL A 149 -0.96 25.37 2.87
CA VAL A 149 -1.85 25.03 3.99
C VAL A 149 -3.23 25.67 3.83
N ASN A 150 -3.29 26.91 3.35
CA ASN A 150 -4.57 27.59 3.15
C ASN A 150 -5.28 27.15 1.86
N GLY A 151 -4.56 26.61 0.88
CA GLY A 151 -5.11 26.07 -0.36
C GLY A 151 -5.67 24.67 -0.23
N GLY A 152 -5.26 23.89 0.78
CA GLY A 152 -5.70 22.51 0.94
C GLY A 152 -4.83 21.52 0.17
N LEU A 153 -5.19 20.23 0.22
CA LEU A 153 -4.45 19.17 -0.45
C LEU A 153 -4.56 19.31 -1.99
N PRO A 154 -3.43 19.32 -2.72
CA PRO A 154 -3.43 19.37 -4.18
C PRO A 154 -4.17 18.18 -4.79
N MET A 155 -5.04 18.43 -5.77
CA MET A 155 -5.81 17.37 -6.44
C MET A 155 -4.90 16.33 -7.11
N ARG A 156 -3.78 16.79 -7.69
CA ARG A 156 -2.80 15.87 -8.27
C ARG A 156 -2.18 14.94 -7.24
N LEU A 157 -2.00 15.34 -5.98
CA LEU A 157 -1.51 14.41 -4.96
C LEU A 157 -2.53 13.28 -4.74
N VAL A 158 -3.82 13.62 -4.70
CA VAL A 158 -4.92 12.66 -4.51
C VAL A 158 -4.99 11.68 -5.68
N GLU A 159 -4.80 12.17 -6.90
CA GLU A 159 -4.86 11.37 -8.14
C GLU A 159 -3.58 10.55 -8.39
N SER A 160 -2.39 11.11 -8.13
CA SER A 160 -1.10 10.52 -8.52
C SER A 160 -0.43 9.67 -7.45
N ALA A 161 -0.84 9.77 -6.18
CA ALA A 161 -0.19 9.03 -5.09
C ALA A 161 -0.50 7.52 -5.08
N GLN A 162 -1.27 6.98 -6.05
CA GLN A 162 -1.48 5.55 -6.31
C GLN A 162 -1.51 4.68 -5.04
N GLY A 163 -2.56 4.83 -4.23
CA GLY A 163 -2.73 4.06 -2.98
C GLY A 163 -1.83 4.48 -1.80
N GLY A 164 -0.69 5.12 -2.03
CA GLY A 164 0.26 5.56 -1.00
C GLY A 164 -0.31 6.59 -0.02
N LEU A 165 -1.05 7.60 -0.52
CA LEU A 165 -1.74 8.57 0.33
C LEU A 165 -2.80 7.88 1.21
N SER A 166 -3.64 7.04 0.60
CA SER A 166 -4.68 6.28 1.31
C SER A 166 -4.07 5.35 2.36
N GLY A 167 -2.95 4.68 2.02
CA GLY A 167 -2.18 3.82 2.91
C GLY A 167 -1.65 4.58 4.12
N LEU A 168 -1.00 5.72 3.89
CA LEU A 168 -0.52 6.61 4.96
C LEU A 168 -1.67 7.02 5.88
N LEU A 169 -2.75 7.58 5.31
CA LEU A 169 -3.89 8.04 6.09
C LEU A 169 -4.52 6.92 6.92
N ARG A 170 -4.65 5.72 6.35
CA ARG A 170 -5.15 4.53 7.06
C ARG A 170 -4.22 4.13 8.20
N MET A 171 -2.91 4.00 7.94
CA MET A 171 -1.91 3.60 8.93
C MET A 171 -1.89 4.54 10.13
N VAL A 172 -1.83 5.85 9.87
CA VAL A 172 -1.77 6.87 10.92
C VAL A 172 -3.11 6.99 11.64
N THR A 173 -4.25 6.89 10.94
CA THR A 173 -5.56 6.92 11.61
C THR A 173 -5.76 5.73 12.54
N LEU A 174 -5.28 4.53 12.16
CA LEU A 174 -5.27 3.36 13.04
C LEU A 174 -4.41 3.62 14.27
N GLN A 175 -3.18 4.07 14.07
CA GLN A 175 -2.26 4.40 15.16
C GLN A 175 -2.85 5.47 16.11
N ALA A 176 -3.49 6.50 15.57
CA ALA A 176 -4.12 7.55 16.35
C ALA A 176 -5.28 7.05 17.21
N VAL A 177 -6.00 6.03 16.76
CA VAL A 177 -7.09 5.40 17.52
C VAL A 177 -6.54 4.47 18.59
N ASP A 178 -5.56 3.64 18.25
CA ASP A 178 -5.06 2.58 19.13
C ASP A 178 -4.19 3.14 20.27
N TYR A 179 -3.46 4.23 20.01
CA TYR A 179 -2.54 4.87 20.96
C TYR A 179 -3.02 6.25 21.43
N ASP A 180 -4.23 6.66 21.06
CA ASP A 180 -4.82 7.96 21.42
C ASP A 180 -3.86 9.13 21.12
N LEU A 181 -3.33 9.17 19.88
CA LEU A 181 -2.33 10.16 19.49
C LEU A 181 -2.96 11.55 19.34
N HIS A 182 -2.26 12.56 19.86
CA HIS A 182 -2.67 13.96 19.77
C HIS A 182 -1.54 14.85 19.26
N ASP A 183 -1.93 15.94 18.59
CA ASP A 183 -1.07 17.06 18.21
C ASP A 183 0.29 16.66 17.62
N GLU A 184 1.38 16.87 18.35
CA GLU A 184 2.74 16.63 17.89
C GLU A 184 3.01 15.14 17.64
N GLN A 185 2.38 14.24 18.40
CA GLN A 185 2.53 12.79 18.17
C GLN A 185 1.90 12.38 16.83
N LEU A 186 0.74 12.97 16.50
CA LEU A 186 0.07 12.73 15.22
C LEU A 186 0.90 13.29 14.05
N ARG A 187 1.50 14.48 14.22
CA ARG A 187 2.46 15.06 13.27
C ARG A 187 3.63 14.12 13.01
N GLN A 188 4.27 13.63 14.06
CA GLN A 188 5.42 12.72 13.96
C GLN A 188 5.05 11.39 13.29
N ALA A 189 3.85 10.85 13.54
CA ALA A 189 3.35 9.65 12.89
C ALA A 189 3.20 9.84 11.37
N ILE A 190 2.70 11.00 10.92
CA ILE A 190 2.60 11.35 9.50
C ILE A 190 4.00 11.46 8.87
N GLU A 191 4.92 12.17 9.55
CA GLU A 191 6.28 12.37 9.07
C GLU A 191 7.04 11.07 8.91
N ALA A 192 6.87 10.14 9.85
CA ALA A 192 7.46 8.80 9.77
C ALA A 192 7.05 8.04 8.50
N GLN A 193 5.82 8.26 8.00
CA GLN A 193 5.29 7.58 6.81
C GLN A 193 5.43 8.42 5.52
N ALA A 194 6.08 9.59 5.57
CA ALA A 194 6.13 10.52 4.46
C ALA A 194 6.75 9.94 3.18
N ALA A 195 7.59 8.90 3.30
CA ALA A 195 8.18 8.21 2.16
C ALA A 195 7.14 7.64 1.18
N LEU A 196 5.91 7.36 1.64
CA LEU A 196 4.78 6.93 0.80
C LEU A 196 4.26 8.01 -0.14
N LEU A 197 4.58 9.28 0.12
CA LEU A 197 4.19 10.41 -0.71
C LEU A 197 5.27 10.69 -1.76
N PRO A 198 4.91 11.20 -2.95
CA PRO A 198 5.90 11.70 -3.89
C PRO A 198 6.79 12.78 -3.24
N ALA A 199 8.09 12.80 -3.55
CA ALA A 199 9.08 13.66 -2.88
C ALA A 199 8.70 15.16 -2.83
N CYS A 200 8.00 15.66 -3.86
CA CYS A 200 7.53 17.04 -3.89
C CYS A 200 6.47 17.39 -2.85
N TYR A 201 5.79 16.39 -2.28
CA TYR A 201 4.78 16.53 -1.23
C TYR A 201 5.31 16.15 0.15
N GLN A 202 6.56 15.68 0.26
CA GLN A 202 7.23 15.41 1.53
C GLN A 202 7.70 16.72 2.16
N GLN A 203 6.74 17.54 2.63
CA GLN A 203 6.98 18.88 3.15
C GLN A 203 6.05 19.14 4.34
N ALA A 204 6.56 19.83 5.36
CA ALA A 204 5.82 20.15 6.59
C ALA A 204 4.40 20.73 6.37
N PRO A 205 4.15 21.63 5.39
CA PRO A 205 2.79 22.14 5.16
C PRO A 205 1.82 21.09 4.60
N VAL A 206 2.30 20.08 3.88
CA VAL A 206 1.46 18.95 3.44
C VAL A 206 1.12 18.06 4.62
N TYR A 207 2.09 17.79 5.51
CA TYR A 207 1.81 17.02 6.72
C TYR A 207 0.74 17.71 7.58
N GLU A 208 0.78 19.04 7.69
CA GLU A 208 -0.25 19.87 8.35
C GLU A 208 -1.65 19.62 7.81
N LEU A 209 -1.79 19.55 6.49
CA LEU A 209 -3.05 19.25 5.84
C LEU A 209 -3.53 17.80 6.11
N LEU A 210 -2.61 16.84 6.14
CA LEU A 210 -2.94 15.44 6.42
C LEU A 210 -3.41 15.23 7.87
N ASP A 211 -2.79 15.92 8.83
CA ASP A 211 -3.21 15.92 10.23
C ASP A 211 -4.60 16.55 10.40
N ASN A 212 -4.86 17.69 9.76
CA ASN A 212 -6.19 18.30 9.77
C ASN A 212 -7.25 17.34 9.20
N LEU A 213 -6.90 16.58 8.15
CA LEU A 213 -7.76 15.56 7.56
C LEU A 213 -8.03 14.43 8.57
N ILE A 214 -7.00 13.87 9.20
CA ILE A 214 -7.16 12.78 10.20
C ILE A 214 -7.97 13.26 11.40
N LYS A 215 -7.67 14.46 11.93
CA LYS A 215 -8.44 15.09 13.02
C LYS A 215 -9.92 15.26 12.67
N ALA A 216 -10.24 15.67 11.44
CA ALA A 216 -11.62 15.77 10.97
C ALA A 216 -12.35 14.41 10.96
N VAL A 217 -11.69 13.35 10.48
CA VAL A 217 -12.25 11.98 10.52
C VAL A 217 -12.47 11.51 11.95
N LEU A 218 -11.49 11.70 12.84
CA LEU A 218 -11.61 11.33 14.25
C LEU A 218 -12.74 12.11 14.94
N HIS A 219 -12.88 13.40 14.63
CA HIS A 219 -13.99 14.23 15.13
C HIS A 219 -15.35 13.70 14.67
N ILE A 220 -15.52 13.37 13.39
CA ILE A 220 -16.75 12.76 12.85
C ILE A 220 -17.07 11.45 13.59
N ARG A 221 -16.08 10.57 13.75
CA ARG A 221 -16.27 9.28 14.42
C ARG A 221 -16.76 9.45 15.86
N ARG A 222 -16.19 10.40 16.61
CA ARG A 222 -16.56 10.69 18.01
C ARG A 222 -17.95 11.31 18.12
N THR A 223 -18.26 12.27 17.24
CA THR A 223 -19.48 13.10 17.35
C THR A 223 -20.75 12.37 16.91
N TYR A 224 -20.70 11.60 15.82
CA TYR A 224 -21.90 10.99 15.22
C TYR A 224 -22.11 9.51 15.58
N ALA A 225 -21.32 8.99 16.54
CA ALA A 225 -21.41 7.63 17.07
C ALA A 225 -21.63 6.56 15.97
N LEU A 226 -20.86 6.63 14.88
CA LEU A 226 -21.07 5.83 13.67
C LEU A 226 -20.73 4.33 13.85
N LYS A 227 -20.28 3.92 15.05
CA LYS A 227 -19.81 2.56 15.33
C LYS A 227 -20.97 1.56 15.18
N GLY A 228 -20.74 0.50 14.39
CA GLY A 228 -21.72 -0.58 14.19
C GLY A 228 -22.83 -0.27 13.18
N THR A 229 -22.84 0.92 12.57
CA THR A 229 -23.77 1.26 11.48
C THR A 229 -23.37 0.54 10.19
N GLN A 230 -24.34 -0.05 9.48
CA GLN A 230 -24.08 -0.74 8.20
C GLN A 230 -23.63 0.24 7.09
N ASP A 231 -24.25 1.42 7.01
CA ASP A 231 -23.80 2.50 6.13
C ASP A 231 -23.49 3.80 6.90
N PRO A 232 -22.23 3.99 7.36
CA PRO A 232 -21.85 5.18 8.11
C PRO A 232 -21.92 6.47 7.30
N ILE A 233 -21.85 6.41 5.96
CA ILE A 233 -21.90 7.60 5.11
C ILE A 233 -23.34 8.11 4.99
N ALA A 234 -24.32 7.22 4.79
CA ALA A 234 -25.73 7.60 4.72
C ALA A 234 -26.19 8.26 6.02
N LYS A 235 -25.86 7.66 7.18
CA LYS A 235 -26.14 8.26 8.49
C LYS A 235 -25.49 9.63 8.66
N LEU A 236 -24.23 9.77 8.26
CA LEU A 236 -23.51 11.04 8.35
C LEU A 236 -24.13 12.13 7.45
N GLN A 237 -24.61 11.76 6.26
CA GLN A 237 -25.31 12.69 5.36
C GLN A 237 -26.65 13.16 5.93
N GLU A 238 -27.36 12.30 6.66
CA GLU A 238 -28.61 12.64 7.34
C GLU A 238 -28.37 13.59 8.54
N GLU A 239 -27.42 13.25 9.42
CA GLU A 239 -27.16 14.01 10.64
C GLU A 239 -26.33 15.29 10.40
N CYS A 240 -25.54 15.33 9.33
CA CYS A 240 -24.72 16.49 8.96
C CYS A 240 -24.59 16.61 7.43
N PRO A 241 -25.56 17.21 6.73
CA PRO A 241 -25.56 17.30 5.27
C PRO A 241 -24.30 17.94 4.65
N GLN A 242 -23.60 18.79 5.41
CA GLN A 242 -22.39 19.51 5.01
C GLN A 242 -21.10 18.96 5.63
N TRP A 243 -21.09 17.72 6.13
CA TRP A 243 -19.93 17.10 6.78
C TRP A 243 -18.66 17.10 5.92
N GLU A 244 -18.84 17.01 4.61
CA GLU A 244 -17.81 17.09 3.58
C GLU A 244 -17.02 18.42 3.60
N GLU A 245 -17.61 19.49 4.17
CA GLU A 245 -16.98 20.80 4.31
C GLU A 245 -15.87 20.82 5.38
N LEU A 246 -15.85 19.86 6.30
CA LEU A 246 -14.85 19.73 7.37
C LEU A 246 -13.44 19.42 6.85
N PHE A 247 -13.31 18.91 5.62
CA PHE A 247 -12.04 18.43 5.09
C PHE A 247 -11.26 19.48 4.30
N PRO A 248 -9.92 19.48 4.42
CA PRO A 248 -9.03 20.40 3.70
C PRO A 248 -8.77 19.98 2.24
N ILE A 249 -9.82 19.54 1.54
CA ILE A 249 -9.77 19.02 0.17
C ILE A 249 -10.99 19.50 -0.62
N ALA A 250 -10.82 19.72 -1.93
CA ALA A 250 -11.95 19.91 -2.82
C ALA A 250 -12.53 18.55 -3.23
N LEU A 251 -13.84 18.39 -3.08
CA LEU A 251 -14.54 17.15 -3.38
C LEU A 251 -15.14 17.16 -4.80
N ASP A 252 -14.73 18.14 -5.62
CA ASP A 252 -15.10 18.31 -7.02
C ASP A 252 -14.74 17.07 -7.88
N SER A 253 -13.83 16.20 -7.40
CA SER A 253 -13.41 14.97 -8.10
C SER A 253 -13.91 13.70 -7.40
N GLN A 254 -14.21 12.67 -8.20
CA GLN A 254 -14.55 11.34 -7.72
C GLN A 254 -13.43 10.73 -6.86
N ALA A 255 -12.17 10.97 -7.19
CA ALA A 255 -11.03 10.45 -6.43
C ALA A 255 -10.98 10.99 -4.98
N ALA A 256 -11.17 12.31 -4.82
CA ALA A 256 -11.20 12.94 -3.49
C ALA A 256 -12.42 12.47 -2.67
N ALA A 257 -13.60 12.40 -3.29
CA ALA A 257 -14.80 11.88 -2.62
C ALA A 257 -14.62 10.43 -2.17
N SER A 258 -14.08 9.56 -3.03
CA SER A 258 -13.80 8.16 -2.70
C SER A 258 -12.76 8.03 -1.59
N LEU A 259 -11.70 8.85 -1.59
CA LEU A 259 -10.69 8.85 -0.52
C LEU A 259 -11.30 9.16 0.85
N ILE A 260 -12.05 10.25 0.95
CA ILE A 260 -12.64 10.70 2.21
C ILE A 260 -13.70 9.71 2.70
N LYS A 261 -14.63 9.30 1.84
CA LYS A 261 -15.67 8.30 2.19
C LYS A 261 -15.04 6.98 2.60
N GLY A 262 -14.00 6.53 1.89
CA GLY A 262 -13.21 5.35 2.24
C GLY A 262 -12.56 5.47 3.61
N LEU A 263 -11.92 6.60 3.91
CA LEU A 263 -11.26 6.82 5.19
C LEU A 263 -12.26 6.86 6.36
N VAL A 264 -13.44 7.49 6.19
CA VAL A 264 -14.51 7.47 7.19
C VAL A 264 -14.98 6.04 7.44
N ARG A 265 -15.28 5.26 6.39
CA ARG A 265 -15.68 3.85 6.51
C ARG A 265 -14.63 3.01 7.24
N VAL A 266 -13.36 3.15 6.87
CA VAL A 266 -12.24 2.46 7.52
C VAL A 266 -12.16 2.85 8.99
N THR A 267 -12.34 4.12 9.32
CA THR A 267 -12.19 4.63 10.70
C THR A 267 -13.31 4.17 11.62
N VAL A 268 -14.53 4.08 11.08
CA VAL A 268 -15.70 3.57 11.81
C VAL A 268 -15.59 2.07 12.11
N SER A 269 -14.98 1.29 11.20
CA SER A 269 -14.78 -0.15 11.40
C SER A 269 -13.61 -0.50 12.35
N ILE A 270 -12.84 0.50 12.80
CA ILE A 270 -11.77 0.27 13.79
C ILE A 270 -12.39 -0.02 15.15
N THR A 271 -12.13 -1.20 15.68
CA THR A 271 -12.43 -1.53 17.07
C THR A 271 -11.11 -1.46 17.86
N PRO A 272 -11.00 -0.63 18.93
CA PRO A 272 -9.76 -0.40 19.71
C PRO A 272 -9.13 -1.63 20.40
N GLN A 273 -9.61 -2.84 20.09
CA GLN A 273 -9.20 -4.10 20.70
C GLN A 273 -9.01 -5.21 19.65
N SER A 274 -9.20 -4.96 18.36
CA SER A 274 -8.85 -5.95 17.34
C SER A 274 -7.33 -6.04 17.25
N ARG A 275 -6.69 -7.08 17.82
CA ARG A 275 -5.29 -7.40 17.51
C ARG A 275 -5.20 -7.74 16.02
N ARG A 276 -4.94 -6.74 15.20
CA ARG A 276 -4.62 -6.97 13.80
C ARG A 276 -3.19 -7.48 13.74
N PRO A 277 -2.85 -8.43 12.86
CA PRO A 277 -1.46 -8.77 12.65
C PRO A 277 -0.71 -7.54 12.13
N PRO A 278 0.54 -7.29 12.59
CA PRO A 278 1.37 -6.18 12.12
C PRO A 278 1.61 -6.18 10.60
N PHE A 279 1.62 -7.37 9.98
CA PHE A 279 1.89 -7.56 8.56
C PHE A 279 0.81 -8.44 7.92
N GLN A 280 0.33 -8.05 6.74
CA GLN A 280 -0.66 -8.82 5.97
C GLN A 280 -0.34 -8.76 4.48
N ILE A 281 -0.53 -9.88 3.78
CA ILE A 281 -0.51 -9.92 2.32
C ILE A 281 -1.95 -10.06 1.85
N GLN A 282 -2.39 -9.14 1.00
CA GLN A 282 -3.74 -9.15 0.43
C GLN A 282 -3.63 -9.35 -1.08
N ARG A 283 -4.37 -10.34 -1.59
CA ARG A 283 -4.50 -10.60 -3.03
C ARG A 283 -5.92 -10.29 -3.47
N GLY A 284 -6.08 -9.89 -4.73
CA GLY A 284 -7.40 -9.64 -5.29
C GLY A 284 -7.38 -9.32 -6.77
N LEU A 285 -8.55 -8.97 -7.28
CA LEU A 285 -8.76 -8.41 -8.61
C LEU A 285 -9.10 -6.94 -8.48
N ARG A 286 -8.39 -6.10 -9.23
CA ARG A 286 -8.69 -4.67 -9.36
C ARG A 286 -9.42 -4.41 -10.66
N PHE A 287 -10.61 -3.83 -10.53
CA PHE A 287 -11.44 -3.39 -11.64
C PHE A 287 -11.22 -1.91 -11.90
N SER A 288 -11.05 -1.57 -13.18
CA SER A 288 -10.98 -0.18 -13.61
C SER A 288 -12.39 0.37 -13.86
N SER A 289 -12.56 1.68 -13.63
CA SER A 289 -13.82 2.38 -13.95
C SER A 289 -14.05 2.58 -15.45
N ASP A 290 -13.00 2.45 -16.26
CA ASP A 290 -13.08 2.59 -17.73
C ASP A 290 -13.47 1.30 -18.45
N GLY A 291 -13.80 0.24 -17.71
CA GLY A 291 -14.18 -1.06 -18.27
C GLY A 291 -13.01 -1.89 -18.83
N SER A 292 -11.77 -1.46 -18.58
CA SER A 292 -10.59 -2.27 -18.89
C SER A 292 -10.62 -3.61 -18.15
N MET A 293 -9.92 -4.61 -18.72
CA MET A 293 -9.79 -5.93 -18.11
C MET A 293 -9.30 -5.82 -16.66
N PRO A 294 -9.93 -6.57 -15.73
CA PRO A 294 -9.47 -6.58 -14.35
C PRO A 294 -8.06 -7.17 -14.29
N VAL A 295 -7.24 -6.58 -13.42
CA VAL A 295 -5.86 -7.04 -13.20
C VAL A 295 -5.75 -7.68 -11.83
N TYR A 296 -4.96 -8.73 -11.72
CA TYR A 296 -4.55 -9.23 -10.42
C TYR A 296 -3.75 -8.17 -9.67
N GLU A 297 -3.86 -8.18 -8.36
CA GLU A 297 -3.07 -7.33 -7.50
C GLU A 297 -2.71 -8.04 -6.21
N LEU A 298 -1.43 -7.98 -5.88
CA LEU A 298 -0.90 -8.32 -4.57
C LEU A 298 -0.45 -7.04 -3.88
N SER A 299 -0.95 -6.84 -2.66
CA SER A 299 -0.58 -5.71 -1.81
C SER A 299 -0.08 -6.19 -0.46
N PHE A 300 0.81 -5.39 0.13
CA PHE A 300 1.34 -5.61 1.46
C PHE A 300 0.83 -4.50 2.38
N ALA A 301 0.16 -4.90 3.45
CA ALA A 301 -0.33 -3.99 4.47
C ALA A 301 0.50 -4.17 5.74
N MET A 302 0.86 -3.04 6.34
CA MET A 302 1.64 -2.97 7.57
C MET A 302 1.00 -1.96 8.52
N GLN A 303 1.09 -2.20 9.83
CA GLN A 303 0.74 -1.19 10.84
C GLN A 303 1.82 -0.11 10.93
N ALA A 304 1.51 1.07 11.47
CA ALA A 304 2.55 2.08 11.72
C ALA A 304 3.33 1.81 13.02
N GLN A 305 2.74 1.03 13.93
CA GLN A 305 3.30 0.73 15.24
C GLN A 305 2.75 -0.60 15.75
N ALA A 306 3.59 -1.42 16.37
CA ALA A 306 3.19 -2.69 16.97
C ALA A 306 4.10 -3.07 18.13
N LYS A 307 3.57 -3.78 19.13
CA LYS A 307 4.38 -4.30 20.25
C LYS A 307 5.39 -5.31 19.77
N ARG A 308 6.55 -5.39 20.45
CA ARG A 308 7.61 -6.36 20.13
C ARG A 308 7.08 -7.78 19.98
N ASP A 309 6.27 -8.23 20.94
CA ASP A 309 5.71 -9.58 20.93
C ASP A 309 4.80 -9.82 19.73
N GLN A 310 3.99 -8.83 19.32
CA GLN A 310 3.12 -8.95 18.15
C GLN A 310 3.91 -9.06 16.85
N VAL A 311 5.00 -8.28 16.73
CA VAL A 311 5.92 -8.36 15.58
C VAL A 311 6.61 -9.73 15.55
N ALA A 312 7.11 -10.20 16.69
CA ALA A 312 7.77 -11.50 16.82
C ALA A 312 6.81 -12.64 16.44
N GLU A 313 5.61 -12.60 16.99
CA GLU A 313 4.55 -13.58 16.76
C GLU A 313 4.14 -13.62 15.29
N SER A 314 3.98 -12.46 14.63
CA SER A 314 3.63 -12.37 13.21
C SER A 314 4.74 -12.83 12.27
N LEU A 315 6.00 -12.74 12.70
CA LEU A 315 7.15 -13.21 11.93
C LEU A 315 7.48 -14.68 12.22
N GLY A 316 6.87 -15.28 13.24
CA GLY A 316 7.25 -16.61 13.72
C GLY A 316 8.66 -16.64 14.30
N LEU A 317 9.07 -15.56 14.96
CA LEU A 317 10.36 -15.41 15.63
C LEU A 317 10.16 -15.28 17.15
N ALA A 318 11.19 -15.67 17.91
CA ALA A 318 11.26 -15.32 19.33
C ALA A 318 11.56 -13.82 19.47
N ALA A 319 10.90 -13.15 20.43
CA ALA A 319 10.99 -11.70 20.61
C ALA A 319 12.41 -11.20 20.94
N ASP A 320 13.24 -12.03 21.58
CA ASP A 320 14.65 -11.75 21.90
C ASP A 320 15.58 -11.83 20.66
N ARG A 321 15.14 -12.51 19.59
CA ARG A 321 15.86 -12.57 18.30
C ARG A 321 15.59 -11.35 17.41
N LEU A 322 14.59 -10.53 17.73
CA LEU A 322 14.33 -9.31 16.95
C LEU A 322 15.33 -8.21 17.28
N PRO A 323 16.07 -7.68 16.30
CA PRO A 323 17.00 -6.59 16.54
C PRO A 323 16.26 -5.26 16.75
N PRO A 324 16.88 -4.25 17.39
CA PRO A 324 16.26 -2.94 17.59
C PRO A 324 16.02 -2.17 16.27
N HIS A 325 16.75 -2.50 15.21
CA HIS A 325 16.53 -1.96 13.86
C HIS A 325 16.73 -3.04 12.81
N PHE A 326 15.77 -3.16 11.88
CA PHE A 326 15.85 -4.05 10.72
C PHE A 326 15.01 -3.55 9.54
N GLN A 327 15.34 -4.05 8.36
CA GLN A 327 14.59 -3.86 7.12
C GLN A 327 13.63 -5.02 6.87
N LEU A 328 12.53 -4.71 6.22
CA LEU A 328 11.50 -5.64 5.76
C LEU A 328 11.53 -5.69 4.23
N LEU A 329 11.89 -6.84 3.68
CA LEU A 329 11.85 -7.08 2.23
C LEU A 329 10.70 -8.03 1.91
N LEU A 330 9.78 -7.63 1.05
CA LEU A 330 8.75 -8.51 0.51
C LEU A 330 9.32 -9.21 -0.73
N ARG A 331 9.47 -10.52 -0.65
CA ARG A 331 9.86 -11.35 -1.78
C ARG A 331 8.64 -11.93 -2.46
N ILE A 332 8.57 -11.80 -3.79
CA ILE A 332 7.50 -12.34 -4.64
C ILE A 332 8.17 -13.00 -5.83
N GLY A 333 8.03 -14.32 -5.94
CA GLY A 333 8.84 -15.11 -6.86
C GLY A 333 10.33 -14.87 -6.60
N GLU A 334 11.06 -14.38 -7.60
CA GLU A 334 12.49 -14.07 -7.52
C GLU A 334 12.79 -12.60 -7.19
N ARG A 335 11.77 -11.74 -7.09
CA ARG A 335 11.93 -10.30 -6.85
C ARG A 335 11.82 -9.97 -5.38
N GLU A 336 12.68 -9.08 -4.91
CA GLU A 336 12.64 -8.54 -3.56
C GLU A 336 12.36 -7.04 -3.59
N HIS A 337 11.44 -6.59 -2.75
CA HIS A 337 11.04 -5.20 -2.61
C HIS A 337 11.21 -4.74 -1.17
N LEU A 338 11.94 -3.65 -0.94
CA LEU A 338 11.95 -3.01 0.38
C LEU A 338 10.57 -2.42 0.66
N VAL A 339 9.85 -2.99 1.62
CA VAL A 339 8.49 -2.59 1.99
C VAL A 339 8.43 -1.81 3.30
N GLY A 340 9.48 -1.90 4.13
CA GLY A 340 9.53 -1.12 5.35
C GLY A 340 10.81 -1.26 6.14
N GLU A 341 10.87 -0.50 7.23
CA GLU A 341 11.90 -0.53 8.27
C GLU A 341 11.21 -0.58 9.62
N ALA A 342 11.79 -1.29 10.57
CA ALA A 342 11.30 -1.38 11.94
C ALA A 342 12.34 -0.74 12.88
N LEU A 343 11.90 0.20 13.71
CA LEU A 343 12.72 0.87 14.72
C LEU A 343 12.09 0.67 16.10
N LEU A 344 12.79 -0.01 16.99
CA LEU A 344 12.35 -0.22 18.36
C LEU A 344 12.46 1.08 19.16
N ARG A 345 11.36 1.48 19.80
CA ARG A 345 11.29 2.55 20.79
C ARG A 345 10.59 1.97 22.01
N ASP A 346 11.27 1.97 23.16
CA ASP A 346 10.84 1.29 24.36
C ASP A 346 10.56 -0.21 24.10
N ASP A 347 9.30 -0.64 24.13
CA ASP A 347 8.88 -2.03 23.87
C ASP A 347 8.01 -2.18 22.60
N GLU A 348 8.01 -1.14 21.75
CA GLU A 348 7.20 -1.10 20.54
C GLU A 348 8.04 -0.75 19.32
N TYR A 349 7.75 -1.41 18.20
CA TYR A 349 8.34 -1.06 16.92
C TYR A 349 7.53 0.03 16.26
N GLN A 350 8.20 1.13 15.89
CA GLN A 350 7.74 2.02 14.84
C GLN A 350 8.05 1.38 13.49
N LEU A 351 7.01 1.11 12.72
CA LEU A 351 7.08 0.43 11.43
C LEU A 351 6.92 1.47 10.31
N ILE A 352 8.02 1.79 9.64
CA ILE A 352 8.11 2.83 8.60
C ILE A 352 7.92 2.17 7.24
N ALA A 353 6.82 2.48 6.54
CA ALA A 353 6.52 1.90 5.24
C ALA A 353 7.35 2.55 4.12
N ARG A 354 7.67 1.75 3.10
CA ARG A 354 8.31 2.19 1.86
C ARG A 354 7.36 1.99 0.67
N PRO A 355 7.41 2.86 -0.35
CA PRO A 355 6.59 2.70 -1.55
C PRO A 355 6.83 1.35 -2.21
N LEU A 356 5.73 0.69 -2.56
CA LEU A 356 5.73 -0.56 -3.32
C LEU A 356 5.17 -0.27 -4.72
N PRO A 357 5.80 -0.76 -5.80
CA PRO A 357 5.19 -0.70 -7.12
C PRO A 357 3.89 -1.51 -7.15
N SER A 358 3.03 -1.26 -8.15
CA SER A 358 1.90 -2.15 -8.41
C SER A 358 2.43 -3.53 -8.78
N ILE A 359 2.00 -4.55 -8.04
CA ILE A 359 2.39 -5.93 -8.25
C ILE A 359 1.20 -6.69 -8.80
N GLN A 360 1.27 -7.04 -10.07
CA GLN A 360 0.19 -7.68 -10.82
C GLN A 360 0.40 -9.20 -10.90
N THR A 361 0.32 -9.88 -9.77
CA THR A 361 0.36 -11.35 -9.71
C THR A 361 -0.58 -11.86 -8.63
N VAL A 362 -1.10 -13.08 -8.84
CA VAL A 362 -1.96 -13.77 -7.86
C VAL A 362 -1.45 -15.16 -7.52
N HIS A 363 -0.56 -15.76 -8.31
CA HIS A 363 -0.14 -17.15 -8.13
C HIS A 363 1.18 -17.31 -7.37
N GLU A 364 2.10 -16.35 -7.51
CA GLU A 364 3.43 -16.45 -6.93
C GLU A 364 3.39 -16.45 -5.39
N ALA A 365 4.25 -17.23 -4.74
CA ALA A 365 4.43 -17.12 -3.29
C ALA A 365 4.96 -15.73 -2.93
N ALA A 366 4.54 -15.23 -1.78
CA ALA A 366 5.02 -13.98 -1.22
C ALA A 366 5.45 -14.18 0.24
N GLN A 367 6.68 -13.79 0.57
CA GLN A 367 7.32 -14.02 1.86
C GLN A 367 7.93 -12.72 2.38
N LEU A 368 7.95 -12.54 3.70
CA LEU A 368 8.53 -11.37 4.33
C LEU A 368 9.90 -11.72 4.91
N ILE A 369 10.94 -11.05 4.43
CA ILE A 369 12.31 -11.24 4.87
C ILE A 369 12.65 -10.15 5.88
N VAL A 370 13.15 -10.56 7.05
CA VAL A 370 13.77 -9.69 8.03
C VAL A 370 15.25 -9.59 7.68
N SER A 371 15.73 -8.40 7.34
CA SER A 371 17.11 -8.17 6.92
C SER A 371 17.79 -7.13 7.81
N ARG A 372 19.08 -7.31 8.09
CA ARG A 372 19.91 -6.33 8.79
C ARG A 372 21.26 -6.25 8.12
N TRP A 373 21.65 -5.04 7.71
CA TRP A 373 22.91 -4.76 7.00
C TRP A 373 23.11 -5.62 5.73
N GLY A 374 22.01 -5.92 5.03
CA GLY A 374 22.02 -6.74 3.81
C GLY A 374 22.04 -8.24 4.05
N ALA A 375 22.15 -8.70 5.31
CA ALA A 375 22.04 -10.11 5.67
C ALA A 375 20.59 -10.47 6.01
N THR A 376 20.10 -11.57 5.45
CA THR A 376 18.83 -12.18 5.85
C THR A 376 18.97 -12.76 7.25
N LEU A 377 18.14 -12.28 8.18
CA LEU A 377 18.06 -12.79 9.55
C LEU A 377 16.96 -13.84 9.71
N HIS A 378 15.89 -13.73 8.92
CA HIS A 378 14.74 -14.62 8.98
C HIS A 378 13.85 -14.48 7.75
N ILE A 379 13.12 -15.54 7.41
CA ILE A 379 12.10 -15.55 6.36
C ILE A 379 10.78 -15.97 7.00
N ALA A 380 9.82 -15.05 7.01
CA ALA A 380 8.48 -15.27 7.55
C ALA A 380 7.46 -15.55 6.43
N ASN A 381 6.61 -16.55 6.68
CA ASN A 381 5.42 -16.81 5.87
C ASN A 381 4.25 -16.04 6.48
N LEU A 382 3.62 -15.16 5.69
CA LEU A 382 2.50 -14.33 6.15
C LEU A 382 1.15 -14.86 5.63
N PRO A 383 0.03 -14.56 6.32
CA PRO A 383 -1.30 -14.79 5.78
C PRO A 383 -1.45 -14.18 4.38
N GLY A 384 -1.99 -14.95 3.44
CA GLY A 384 -2.13 -14.54 2.03
C GLY A 384 -0.83 -14.63 1.21
N GLY A 385 0.27 -15.09 1.80
CA GLY A 385 1.57 -15.26 1.14
C GLY A 385 1.74 -16.59 0.39
N GLU A 386 0.83 -17.54 0.56
CA GLU A 386 0.94 -18.87 -0.05
C GLU A 386 0.91 -18.81 -1.59
N ALA A 387 1.65 -19.71 -2.25
CA ALA A 387 1.53 -19.88 -3.70
C ALA A 387 0.16 -20.48 -4.03
N LEU A 388 -0.51 -19.92 -5.03
CA LEU A 388 -1.84 -20.37 -5.45
C LEU A 388 -1.75 -21.24 -6.69
N SER A 389 -2.58 -22.28 -6.75
CA SER A 389 -2.63 -23.17 -7.91
C SER A 389 -3.24 -22.47 -9.13
N HIS A 390 -2.72 -22.76 -10.31
CA HIS A 390 -3.35 -22.39 -11.59
C HIS A 390 -4.52 -23.31 -11.95
N ASP A 391 -4.60 -24.51 -11.36
CA ASP A 391 -5.58 -25.53 -11.71
C ASP A 391 -6.81 -25.54 -10.78
N GLU A 392 -6.80 -24.73 -9.71
CA GLU A 392 -7.88 -24.69 -8.72
C GLU A 392 -8.62 -23.33 -8.82
N PRO A 393 -9.95 -23.29 -8.64
CA PRO A 393 -10.70 -22.04 -8.73
C PRO A 393 -10.31 -21.08 -7.60
N LEU A 394 -10.04 -19.83 -7.94
CA LEU A 394 -9.79 -18.74 -7.00
C LEU A 394 -11.09 -17.97 -6.76
N ILE A 395 -11.52 -17.87 -5.51
CA ILE A 395 -12.81 -17.29 -5.13
C ILE A 395 -12.59 -15.95 -4.45
N PHE A 396 -13.22 -14.90 -4.98
CA PHE A 396 -13.09 -13.52 -4.55
C PHE A 396 -14.42 -12.94 -4.07
N GLU A 397 -14.34 -11.91 -3.24
CA GLU A 397 -15.49 -11.07 -2.88
C GLU A 397 -16.06 -10.41 -4.14
N ASN A 398 -17.39 -10.36 -4.25
CA ASN A 398 -18.01 -9.52 -5.28
C ASN A 398 -18.11 -8.07 -4.78
N THR A 399 -16.97 -7.41 -4.64
CA THR A 399 -16.85 -6.04 -4.17
C THR A 399 -15.94 -5.24 -5.10
N TYR A 400 -16.39 -4.05 -5.49
CA TYR A 400 -15.68 -3.16 -6.39
C TYR A 400 -15.15 -1.92 -5.65
N PRO A 401 -14.04 -1.31 -6.11
CA PRO A 401 -13.24 -1.67 -7.28
C PRO A 401 -12.18 -2.75 -7.01
N PHE A 402 -12.07 -3.24 -5.78
CA PHE A 402 -11.11 -4.27 -5.41
C PHE A 402 -11.83 -5.48 -4.80
N ALA A 403 -11.81 -6.58 -5.53
CA ALA A 403 -12.39 -7.87 -5.15
C ALA A 403 -11.31 -8.71 -4.45
N ARG A 404 -11.36 -8.81 -3.12
CA ARG A 404 -10.37 -9.53 -2.32
C ARG A 404 -10.51 -11.04 -2.52
N LEU A 405 -9.38 -11.74 -2.62
CA LEU A 405 -9.33 -13.20 -2.63
C LEU A 405 -9.73 -13.74 -1.25
N ILE A 406 -10.69 -14.66 -1.22
CA ILE A 406 -11.23 -15.28 0.00
C ILE A 406 -10.72 -16.72 0.14
N ALA A 407 -10.66 -17.47 -0.97
CA ALA A 407 -10.36 -18.90 -0.95
C ALA A 407 -9.79 -19.40 -2.29
N GLN A 408 -9.21 -20.60 -2.25
CA GLN A 408 -8.84 -21.40 -3.41
C GLN A 408 -9.48 -22.79 -3.27
N GLY A 409 -10.06 -23.31 -4.35
CA GLY A 409 -10.73 -24.60 -4.38
C GLY A 409 -12.11 -24.54 -3.74
N ASP A 410 -12.31 -25.29 -2.66
CA ASP A 410 -13.57 -25.33 -1.92
C ASP A 410 -13.76 -24.04 -1.10
N ALA A 411 -14.99 -23.50 -1.11
CA ALA A 411 -15.26 -22.24 -0.43
C ALA A 411 -16.66 -22.19 0.19
N LEU A 412 -16.73 -21.61 1.39
CA LEU A 412 -17.97 -21.10 1.98
C LEU A 412 -17.85 -19.58 2.06
N VAL A 413 -18.69 -18.88 1.31
CA VAL A 413 -18.64 -17.42 1.16
C VAL A 413 -19.88 -16.80 1.76
N LYS A 414 -19.67 -15.79 2.62
CA LYS A 414 -20.77 -14.97 3.11
C LYS A 414 -21.15 -13.93 2.07
N GLY A 415 -22.39 -13.96 1.59
CA GLY A 415 -22.88 -12.98 0.62
C GLY A 415 -24.04 -13.49 -0.23
N LEU A 416 -24.34 -12.73 -1.29
CA LEU A 416 -25.36 -13.06 -2.29
C LEU A 416 -24.75 -13.50 -3.63
N SER A 417 -23.49 -13.17 -3.87
CA SER A 417 -22.69 -13.69 -4.99
C SER A 417 -21.20 -13.60 -4.65
N ALA A 418 -20.39 -14.31 -5.44
CA ALA A 418 -18.94 -14.26 -5.37
C ALA A 418 -18.36 -14.27 -6.79
N LEU A 419 -17.13 -13.80 -6.93
CA LEU A 419 -16.41 -13.90 -8.20
C LEU A 419 -15.50 -15.13 -8.16
N ALA A 420 -15.38 -15.83 -9.27
CA ALA A 420 -14.54 -17.01 -9.39
C ALA A 420 -13.67 -16.93 -10.65
N VAL A 421 -12.35 -17.00 -10.45
CA VAL A 421 -11.37 -17.16 -11.51
C VAL A 421 -10.98 -18.61 -11.60
N MET A 422 -10.99 -19.19 -12.79
CA MET A 422 -10.69 -20.61 -12.98
C MET A 422 -10.15 -20.90 -14.38
N PRO A 423 -9.55 -22.08 -14.63
CA PRO A 423 -9.19 -22.48 -15.97
C PRO A 423 -10.40 -22.46 -16.94
N ALA A 424 -10.22 -21.99 -18.18
CA ALA A 424 -11.28 -21.82 -19.17
C ALA A 424 -12.08 -23.10 -19.55
N ARG A 425 -11.63 -24.29 -19.14
CA ARG A 425 -12.32 -25.58 -19.38
C ARG A 425 -12.92 -26.18 -18.11
N THR A 426 -13.19 -25.35 -17.12
CA THR A 426 -13.84 -25.79 -15.89
C THR A 426 -15.33 -26.00 -16.17
N ILE A 427 -15.84 -27.18 -15.82
CA ILE A 427 -17.28 -27.48 -15.88
C ILE A 427 -17.92 -26.84 -14.66
N VAL A 428 -18.93 -25.99 -14.88
CA VAL A 428 -19.62 -25.24 -13.82
C VAL A 428 -21.08 -25.69 -13.75
N LEU A 429 -21.52 -26.13 -12.57
CA LEU A 429 -22.88 -26.61 -12.32
C LEU A 429 -23.41 -25.93 -11.05
N ALA A 430 -24.19 -24.85 -11.22
CA ALA A 430 -24.92 -24.23 -10.13
C ALA A 430 -26.20 -25.00 -9.82
N GLU A 431 -26.45 -25.30 -8.54
CA GLU A 431 -27.70 -25.93 -8.10
C GLU A 431 -28.86 -24.92 -8.07
N GLU A 432 -28.55 -23.64 -7.83
CA GLU A 432 -29.50 -22.54 -7.72
C GLU A 432 -28.96 -21.31 -8.47
N GLY A 433 -29.86 -20.55 -9.11
CA GLY A 433 -29.52 -19.33 -9.85
C GLY A 433 -28.77 -19.58 -11.16
N GLU A 434 -28.44 -18.49 -11.85
CA GLU A 434 -27.64 -18.51 -13.09
C GLU A 434 -26.24 -17.97 -12.81
N THR A 435 -25.22 -18.68 -13.31
CA THR A 435 -23.84 -18.18 -13.32
C THR A 435 -23.67 -17.21 -14.48
N ARG A 436 -22.93 -16.12 -14.26
CA ARG A 436 -22.67 -15.11 -15.29
C ARG A 436 -21.20 -15.08 -15.64
N GLU A 437 -20.88 -15.29 -16.90
CA GLU A 437 -19.52 -15.02 -17.41
C GLU A 437 -19.30 -13.50 -17.48
N LEU A 438 -18.22 -13.04 -16.85
CA LEU A 438 -17.79 -11.65 -16.94
C LEU A 438 -16.68 -11.47 -17.97
N HIS A 439 -15.73 -12.41 -17.98
CA HIS A 439 -14.65 -12.47 -18.95
C HIS A 439 -14.31 -13.94 -19.26
N ASP A 440 -14.24 -14.28 -20.54
CA ASP A 440 -13.85 -15.59 -21.06
C ASP A 440 -12.34 -15.86 -20.94
N CYS A 441 -11.54 -14.80 -20.94
CA CYS A 441 -10.08 -14.87 -20.89
C CYS A 441 -9.46 -13.63 -20.21
N LEU A 442 -8.84 -13.84 -19.05
CA LEU A 442 -7.94 -12.91 -18.39
C LEU A 442 -6.54 -13.00 -19.01
N ALA A 443 -5.63 -12.13 -18.58
CA ALA A 443 -4.26 -12.07 -19.11
C ALA A 443 -3.46 -13.37 -18.97
N ASP A 444 -3.82 -14.24 -18.02
CA ASP A 444 -3.21 -15.55 -17.77
C ASP A 444 -3.98 -16.72 -18.41
N GLY A 445 -5.01 -16.44 -19.22
CA GLY A 445 -5.82 -17.46 -19.88
C GLY A 445 -6.93 -18.08 -19.01
N GLN A 446 -7.16 -17.54 -17.80
CA GLN A 446 -8.26 -17.97 -16.94
C GLN A 446 -9.57 -17.25 -17.27
N MET A 447 -10.70 -17.89 -16.99
CA MET A 447 -12.02 -17.26 -17.10
C MET A 447 -12.44 -16.66 -15.76
N LEU A 448 -13.21 -15.57 -15.80
CA LEU A 448 -13.79 -14.91 -14.65
C LEU A 448 -15.32 -14.98 -14.73
N MET A 449 -15.94 -15.61 -13.73
CA MET A 449 -17.37 -15.74 -13.59
C MET A 449 -17.89 -15.13 -12.29
N GLU A 450 -19.13 -14.65 -12.30
CA GLU A 450 -19.92 -14.40 -11.11
C GLU A 450 -20.76 -15.65 -10.78
N LEU A 451 -20.63 -16.12 -9.55
CA LEU A 451 -21.37 -17.25 -8.99
C LEU A 451 -22.52 -16.74 -8.11
N PRO A 452 -23.75 -17.26 -8.28
CA PRO A 452 -24.91 -16.84 -7.48
C PRO A 452 -24.88 -17.43 -6.07
N ALA A 453 -25.78 -16.95 -5.20
CA ALA A 453 -26.08 -17.61 -3.94
C ALA A 453 -26.52 -19.07 -4.16
N GLY A 454 -26.20 -19.94 -3.21
CA GLY A 454 -26.43 -21.38 -3.30
C GLY A 454 -25.13 -22.18 -3.46
N LYS A 455 -25.24 -23.43 -3.91
CA LYS A 455 -24.11 -24.32 -4.14
C LYS A 455 -23.76 -24.38 -5.62
N THR A 456 -22.46 -24.25 -5.92
CA THR A 456 -21.91 -24.43 -7.26
C THR A 456 -20.84 -25.50 -7.23
N ARG A 457 -20.97 -26.51 -8.09
CA ARG A 457 -19.93 -27.51 -8.34
C ARG A 457 -19.06 -27.07 -9.50
N LEU A 458 -17.75 -27.12 -9.30
CA LEU A 458 -16.73 -26.81 -10.30
C LEU A 458 -15.90 -28.07 -10.54
N ALA A 459 -15.68 -28.46 -11.79
CA ALA A 459 -14.86 -29.63 -12.11
C ALA A 459 -13.82 -29.34 -13.19
N TYR A 460 -12.56 -29.64 -12.89
CA TYR A 460 -11.43 -29.45 -13.80
C TYR A 460 -10.44 -30.62 -13.67
N ARG A 461 -10.06 -31.23 -14.81
CA ARG A 461 -9.11 -32.36 -14.89
C ARG A 461 -9.38 -33.49 -13.87
N GLY A 462 -10.65 -33.85 -13.67
CA GLY A 462 -11.05 -34.91 -12.74
C GLY A 462 -11.05 -34.51 -11.26
N GLN A 463 -10.73 -33.26 -10.93
CA GLN A 463 -10.91 -32.69 -9.60
C GLN A 463 -12.25 -31.97 -9.52
N ALA A 464 -12.96 -32.12 -8.41
CA ALA A 464 -14.22 -31.44 -8.13
C ALA A 464 -14.06 -30.53 -6.92
N PHE A 465 -14.66 -29.34 -7.00
CA PHE A 465 -14.71 -28.33 -5.96
C PHE A 465 -16.14 -27.88 -5.71
N ILE A 466 -16.45 -27.51 -4.47
CA ILE A 466 -17.76 -27.01 -4.07
C ILE A 466 -17.60 -25.60 -3.50
N VAL A 467 -18.26 -24.65 -4.14
CA VAL A 467 -18.41 -23.27 -3.66
C VAL A 467 -19.83 -23.10 -3.16
N THR A 468 -20.00 -22.68 -1.90
CA THR A 468 -21.30 -22.38 -1.29
C THR A 468 -21.33 -20.91 -0.92
N ILE A 469 -22.31 -20.16 -1.44
CA ILE A 469 -22.51 -18.74 -1.14
C ILE A 469 -23.82 -18.59 -0.37
N SER A 470 -23.77 -17.98 0.80
CA SER A 470 -24.96 -17.78 1.64
C SER A 470 -24.87 -16.49 2.45
N ALA A 471 -25.99 -15.77 2.57
CA ALA A 471 -26.08 -14.57 3.40
C ALA A 471 -25.93 -14.87 4.90
N SER A 472 -26.28 -16.10 5.32
CA SER A 472 -26.18 -16.55 6.72
C SER A 472 -24.85 -17.22 7.08
N ALA A 473 -23.94 -17.40 6.11
CA ALA A 473 -22.63 -17.98 6.39
C ALA A 473 -21.84 -17.09 7.36
N THR A 474 -21.07 -17.72 8.23
CA THR A 474 -20.09 -17.03 9.07
C THR A 474 -18.87 -16.65 8.23
N HIS A 475 -18.24 -15.51 8.54
CA HIS A 475 -17.01 -15.12 7.86
C HIS A 475 -15.95 -16.19 8.12
N ARG A 476 -15.31 -16.66 7.05
CA ARG A 476 -14.26 -17.66 7.14
C ARG A 476 -13.05 -17.07 7.87
N PRO A 477 -12.54 -17.70 8.94
CA PRO A 477 -11.35 -17.19 9.61
C PRO A 477 -10.13 -17.25 8.69
N GLU A 478 -9.24 -16.28 8.80
CA GLU A 478 -7.95 -16.32 8.12
C GLU A 478 -7.08 -17.40 8.79
N ALA A 479 -6.45 -18.27 8.01
CA ALA A 479 -5.62 -19.34 8.55
C ALA A 479 -4.33 -19.48 7.74
N TYR A 480 -3.25 -19.85 8.41
CA TYR A 480 -1.93 -20.01 7.79
C TYR A 480 -1.05 -20.98 8.58
N TRP A 481 -0.17 -21.67 7.86
CA TRP A 481 0.73 -22.66 8.44
C TRP A 481 1.93 -22.00 9.14
N GLN A 482 2.23 -22.47 10.34
CA GLN A 482 3.35 -22.03 11.16
C GLN A 482 4.14 -23.24 11.66
N GLY A 483 5.46 -23.12 11.70
CA GLY A 483 6.34 -24.19 12.18
C GLY A 483 7.80 -23.79 12.06
N ASN A 484 8.69 -24.72 12.42
CA ASN A 484 10.12 -24.53 12.24
C ASN A 484 10.45 -24.65 10.75
N SER A 485 10.85 -23.56 10.10
CA SER A 485 11.22 -23.56 8.68
C SER A 485 12.73 -23.59 8.47
N LEU A 486 13.16 -24.13 7.32
CA LEU A 486 14.53 -23.95 6.86
C LEU A 486 14.66 -22.64 6.08
N GLU A 487 15.75 -21.92 6.33
CA GLU A 487 16.07 -20.66 5.65
C GLU A 487 16.61 -20.93 4.24
N ALA A 488 15.73 -21.29 3.32
CA ALA A 488 16.05 -21.52 1.91
C ALA A 488 14.95 -21.03 0.98
N LEU A 489 15.32 -20.69 -0.26
CA LEU A 489 14.35 -20.38 -1.31
C LEU A 489 13.74 -21.69 -1.81
N SER A 490 12.44 -21.89 -1.61
CA SER A 490 11.75 -23.14 -1.87
C SER A 490 10.50 -22.92 -2.72
N VAL A 491 10.20 -23.84 -3.63
CA VAL A 491 8.94 -23.93 -4.37
C VAL A 491 8.43 -25.38 -4.29
N PRO A 492 7.38 -25.66 -3.49
CA PRO A 492 6.53 -24.70 -2.76
C PRO A 492 7.26 -23.96 -1.63
N GLY A 493 6.80 -22.75 -1.28
CA GLY A 493 7.46 -21.87 -0.31
C GLY A 493 7.49 -22.37 1.13
N LEU A 494 6.54 -23.24 1.50
CA LEU A 494 6.50 -23.86 2.83
C LEU A 494 7.50 -25.01 2.90
N LEU A 495 8.64 -24.77 3.54
CA LEU A 495 9.69 -25.75 3.81
C LEU A 495 9.88 -25.87 5.32
N PHE A 496 9.26 -26.89 5.92
CA PHE A 496 9.28 -27.13 7.37
C PHE A 496 10.18 -28.29 7.75
N ARG A 497 10.75 -28.22 8.95
CA ARG A 497 11.37 -29.33 9.67
C ARG A 497 10.49 -29.69 10.86
N GLY A 498 10.09 -30.96 10.94
CA GLY A 498 9.09 -31.43 11.89
C GLY A 498 7.66 -31.07 11.49
N THR A 499 6.74 -31.20 12.45
CA THR A 499 5.28 -31.07 12.20
C THR A 499 4.83 -29.62 12.38
N PRO A 500 4.28 -28.96 11.34
CA PRO A 500 3.74 -27.61 11.48
C PRO A 500 2.37 -27.61 12.16
N HIS A 501 1.96 -26.44 12.63
CA HIS A 501 0.63 -26.17 13.16
C HIS A 501 -0.12 -25.17 12.26
N LEU A 502 -1.45 -25.27 12.23
CA LEU A 502 -2.27 -24.30 11.53
C LEU A 502 -2.79 -23.27 12.52
N ARG A 503 -2.39 -22.01 12.33
CA ARG A 503 -2.94 -20.89 13.09
C ARG A 503 -4.21 -20.39 12.42
N VAL A 504 -5.23 -20.09 13.22
CA VAL A 504 -6.54 -19.62 12.78
C VAL A 504 -6.85 -18.32 13.53
N ASP A 505 -7.03 -17.22 12.79
CA ASP A 505 -7.45 -15.93 13.31
C ASP A 505 -8.99 -15.89 13.39
N GLN A 506 -9.52 -15.86 14.61
CA GLN A 506 -10.96 -15.88 14.87
C GLN A 506 -11.60 -14.48 14.82
N GLY A 507 -10.81 -13.45 14.49
CA GLY A 507 -11.24 -12.05 14.58
C GLY A 507 -11.14 -11.51 16.00
N LEU A 508 -11.29 -10.18 16.14
CA LEU A 508 -11.12 -9.45 17.41
C LEU A 508 -9.74 -9.67 18.05
N GLY A 509 -8.73 -10.06 17.27
CA GLY A 509 -7.38 -10.28 17.75
C GLY A 509 -7.15 -11.53 18.57
N HIS A 510 -8.05 -12.50 18.49
CA HIS A 510 -7.85 -13.81 19.08
C HIS A 510 -7.45 -14.78 17.98
N SER A 511 -6.27 -15.38 18.11
CA SER A 511 -5.87 -16.50 17.27
C SER A 511 -5.79 -17.77 18.11
N SER A 512 -6.18 -18.88 17.51
CA SER A 512 -6.00 -20.22 18.07
C SER A 512 -5.22 -21.08 17.09
N TYR A 513 -4.88 -22.29 17.51
CA TYR A 513 -4.45 -23.35 16.61
C TYR A 513 -5.64 -24.24 16.27
N ALA A 514 -5.72 -24.70 15.02
CA ALA A 514 -6.68 -25.71 14.64
C ALA A 514 -6.38 -27.03 15.40
N PRO A 515 -7.41 -27.74 15.90
CA PRO A 515 -7.22 -29.04 16.53
C PRO A 515 -6.52 -30.05 15.61
N SER A 516 -5.69 -30.93 16.19
CA SER A 516 -4.93 -31.91 15.41
C SER A 516 -5.80 -32.87 14.57
N HIS A 517 -7.00 -33.21 15.05
CA HIS A 517 -7.94 -34.07 14.32
C HIS A 517 -8.56 -33.40 13.08
N GLU A 518 -8.41 -32.07 12.94
CA GLU A 518 -8.82 -31.32 11.75
C GLU A 518 -7.70 -31.22 10.69
N LEU A 519 -6.48 -31.66 11.02
CA LEU A 519 -5.29 -31.47 10.19
C LEU A 519 -4.84 -32.79 9.57
N PHE A 520 -4.68 -32.76 8.25
CA PHE A 520 -4.32 -33.91 7.44
C PHE A 520 -3.13 -33.58 6.55
N VAL A 521 -2.38 -34.61 6.16
CA VAL A 521 -1.39 -34.53 5.10
C VAL A 521 -1.74 -35.51 4.01
N ARG A 522 -1.53 -35.11 2.76
CA ARG A 522 -1.64 -35.97 1.59
C ARG A 522 -0.31 -36.06 0.86
N SER A 523 0.20 -37.28 0.72
CA SER A 523 1.43 -37.62 -0.01
C SER A 523 1.27 -39.03 -0.61
N HIS A 524 1.86 -39.29 -1.76
CA HIS A 524 1.78 -40.56 -2.48
C HIS A 524 0.34 -41.06 -2.69
N SER A 525 -0.58 -40.14 -2.99
CA SER A 525 -2.03 -40.41 -3.11
C SER A 525 -2.69 -40.98 -1.85
N LYS A 526 -1.99 -41.03 -0.71
CA LYS A 526 -2.53 -41.40 0.60
C LYS A 526 -2.74 -40.16 1.43
N GLU A 527 -3.79 -40.18 2.22
CA GLU A 527 -4.09 -39.12 3.17
C GLU A 527 -4.18 -39.71 4.56
N LEU A 528 -3.57 -39.02 5.53
CA LEU A 528 -3.49 -39.44 6.92
C LEU A 528 -3.48 -38.21 7.85
N PRO A 529 -3.79 -38.38 9.15
CA PRO A 529 -3.70 -37.30 10.12
C PRO A 529 -2.29 -36.71 10.17
N LEU A 530 -2.16 -35.38 10.24
CA LEU A 530 -0.85 -34.70 10.17
C LEU A 530 0.12 -35.16 11.28
N GLY A 531 -0.39 -35.47 12.47
CA GLY A 531 0.42 -35.94 13.60
C GLY A 531 1.02 -37.34 13.42
N GLU A 532 0.51 -38.14 12.47
CA GLU A 532 1.02 -39.49 12.16
C GLU A 532 2.04 -39.46 11.01
N ALA A 533 2.23 -38.31 10.37
CA ALA A 533 3.11 -38.17 9.22
C ALA A 533 4.58 -38.15 9.64
N GLN A 534 5.37 -39.06 9.09
CA GLN A 534 6.82 -39.09 9.31
C GLN A 534 7.54 -38.47 8.10
N ALA A 535 7.80 -37.16 8.18
CA ALA A 535 8.58 -36.40 7.21
C ALA A 535 8.33 -36.79 5.73
N PRO A 536 7.10 -36.64 5.22
CA PRO A 536 6.70 -37.15 3.90
C PRO A 536 7.40 -36.49 2.71
N GLY A 537 8.24 -35.47 2.93
CA GLY A 537 8.83 -34.70 1.84
C GLY A 537 7.81 -33.77 1.21
N LEU A 538 7.76 -33.72 -0.12
CA LEU A 538 6.78 -32.94 -0.86
C LEU A 538 5.36 -33.48 -0.63
N CYS A 539 4.47 -32.65 -0.09
CA CYS A 539 3.12 -33.06 0.25
C CYS A 539 2.10 -31.91 0.11
N ARG A 540 0.83 -32.22 0.38
CA ARG A 540 -0.23 -31.23 0.61
C ARG A 540 -0.70 -31.26 2.07
N LEU A 541 -0.63 -30.11 2.74
CA LEU A 541 -1.21 -29.88 4.06
C LEU A 541 -2.68 -29.50 3.91
N ILE A 542 -3.57 -30.14 4.66
CA ILE A 542 -5.02 -30.02 4.50
C ILE A 542 -5.66 -29.68 5.85
N TRP A 543 -6.56 -28.70 5.84
CA TRP A 543 -7.43 -28.40 6.98
C TRP A 543 -8.87 -28.76 6.63
N ARG A 544 -9.50 -29.61 7.45
CA ARG A 544 -10.92 -29.94 7.37
C ARG A 544 -11.64 -29.61 8.65
N LYS A 545 -12.77 -28.91 8.52
CA LYS A 545 -13.69 -28.63 9.61
C LYS A 545 -15.08 -29.08 9.20
N ASP A 546 -15.74 -29.85 10.06
CA ASP A 546 -17.10 -30.38 9.82
C ASP A 546 -17.25 -31.10 8.46
N GLY A 547 -16.20 -31.82 8.04
CA GLY A 547 -16.16 -32.55 6.75
C GLY A 547 -15.87 -31.68 5.52
N GLN A 548 -15.87 -30.36 5.64
CA GLN A 548 -15.50 -29.44 4.56
C GLN A 548 -14.00 -29.19 4.56
N ARG A 549 -13.36 -29.34 3.41
CA ARG A 549 -11.97 -28.91 3.20
C ARG A 549 -11.93 -27.40 3.13
N LEU A 550 -11.28 -26.79 4.12
CA LEU A 550 -11.08 -25.35 4.17
C LEU A 550 -9.78 -25.01 3.44
N LEU A 551 -8.65 -25.59 3.84
CA LEU A 551 -7.33 -25.24 3.29
C LEU A 551 -6.66 -26.45 2.65
N SER A 552 -5.87 -26.22 1.59
CA SER A 552 -5.05 -27.24 0.93
C SER A 552 -3.80 -26.58 0.33
N THR A 553 -2.67 -26.69 1.02
CA THR A 553 -1.43 -25.97 0.69
C THR A 553 -0.32 -26.95 0.35
N ARG A 554 0.45 -26.70 -0.73
CA ARG A 554 1.66 -27.48 -1.02
C ARG A 554 2.78 -27.10 -0.05
N ALA A 555 3.48 -28.09 0.48
CA ALA A 555 4.60 -27.90 1.39
C ALA A 555 5.64 -29.01 1.21
N VAL A 556 6.81 -28.81 1.82
CA VAL A 556 7.84 -29.84 2.00
C VAL A 556 8.04 -30.02 3.50
N LEU A 557 7.80 -31.23 4.00
CA LEU A 557 8.00 -31.61 5.40
C LEU A 557 9.22 -32.51 5.54
N LEU A 558 10.25 -32.01 6.22
CA LEU A 558 11.50 -32.71 6.48
C LEU A 558 11.57 -33.18 7.94
N PRO A 559 12.49 -34.10 8.29
CA PRO A 559 12.72 -34.50 9.67
C PRO A 559 13.04 -33.30 10.58
N GLU A 560 12.71 -33.38 11.87
CA GLU A 560 12.91 -32.26 12.82
C GLU A 560 14.37 -31.79 12.91
N GLY A 561 15.31 -32.72 12.80
CA GLY A 561 16.75 -32.43 12.78
C GLY A 561 17.30 -31.96 11.43
N ALA A 562 16.45 -31.72 10.43
CA ALA A 562 16.92 -31.30 9.11
C ALA A 562 17.61 -29.93 9.17
N SER A 563 18.74 -29.80 8.48
CA SER A 563 19.48 -28.54 8.33
C SER A 563 20.28 -28.49 7.03
N ILE A 564 20.88 -27.34 6.75
CA ILE A 564 21.69 -27.11 5.54
C ILE A 564 23.03 -26.53 5.99
N THR A 565 24.12 -27.21 5.66
CA THR A 565 25.49 -26.80 6.00
C THR A 565 26.28 -26.54 4.73
N TYR A 566 27.07 -25.47 4.72
CA TYR A 566 27.92 -25.07 3.60
C TYR A 566 29.38 -25.30 3.96
N VAL A 567 30.09 -26.05 3.12
CA VAL A 567 31.51 -26.35 3.28
C VAL A 567 32.25 -25.81 2.06
N PRO A 568 32.90 -24.63 2.16
CA PRO A 568 33.65 -24.07 1.05
C PRO A 568 34.89 -24.91 0.73
N ALA A 569 35.24 -24.99 -0.55
CA ALA A 569 36.52 -25.55 -0.97
C ALA A 569 37.62 -24.47 -0.95
N ALA A 570 38.85 -24.85 -1.33
CA ALA A 570 39.96 -23.91 -1.49
C ALA A 570 39.75 -22.92 -2.65
N SER A 571 38.88 -23.24 -3.61
CA SER A 571 38.56 -22.43 -4.79
C SER A 571 37.22 -21.71 -4.61
N THR A 572 37.07 -20.54 -5.23
CA THR A 572 35.78 -19.80 -5.28
C THR A 572 34.76 -20.46 -6.22
N LEU A 573 35.20 -21.39 -7.07
CA LEU A 573 34.39 -22.09 -8.07
C LEU A 573 33.93 -23.46 -7.60
N GLU A 574 34.34 -23.90 -6.41
CA GLU A 574 34.04 -25.23 -5.89
C GLU A 574 33.57 -25.14 -4.45
N GLY A 575 32.74 -26.09 -4.04
CA GLY A 575 32.35 -26.24 -2.65
C GLY A 575 31.32 -27.36 -2.49
N THR A 576 30.92 -27.59 -1.25
CA THR A 576 29.97 -28.63 -0.90
C THR A 576 28.81 -28.05 -0.11
N ILE A 577 27.60 -28.43 -0.49
CA ILE A 577 26.40 -28.23 0.34
C ILE A 577 26.05 -29.59 0.94
N ARG A 578 25.84 -29.63 2.25
CA ARG A 578 25.35 -30.82 2.95
C ARG A 578 23.94 -30.55 3.45
N LEU A 579 23.00 -31.34 2.96
CA LEU A 579 21.62 -31.36 3.45
C LEU A 579 21.54 -32.42 4.56
N ASP A 580 21.65 -31.96 5.79
CA ASP A 580 21.80 -32.78 6.99
C ASP A 580 20.44 -33.36 7.42
N ASN A 581 20.36 -34.69 7.63
CA ASN A 581 19.11 -35.42 7.92
C ASN A 581 18.02 -35.26 6.83
N TRP A 582 18.42 -35.14 5.57
CA TRP A 582 17.49 -35.16 4.44
C TRP A 582 17.36 -36.58 3.90
N PRO A 583 16.18 -36.96 3.37
CA PRO A 583 16.02 -38.24 2.70
C PRO A 583 16.85 -38.32 1.41
N ASP A 584 17.16 -39.55 0.99
CA ASP A 584 17.81 -39.82 -0.29
C ASP A 584 16.85 -39.56 -1.44
N VAL A 585 16.96 -38.38 -2.03
CA VAL A 585 16.08 -37.89 -3.11
C VAL A 585 16.96 -37.52 -4.30
N PRO A 586 16.60 -37.90 -5.53
CA PRO A 586 17.35 -37.48 -6.71
C PRO A 586 17.36 -35.95 -6.84
N VAL A 587 18.55 -35.38 -7.06
CA VAL A 587 18.74 -33.93 -7.22
C VAL A 587 19.51 -33.63 -8.49
N ARG A 588 19.04 -32.63 -9.23
CA ARG A 588 19.74 -32.04 -10.37
C ARG A 588 19.92 -30.53 -10.14
N CYS A 589 20.97 -29.95 -10.72
CA CYS A 589 21.08 -28.50 -10.82
C CYS A 589 20.38 -28.01 -12.09
N GLU A 590 19.59 -26.95 -11.99
CA GLU A 590 18.92 -26.33 -13.15
C GLU A 590 19.83 -25.35 -13.90
N ASN A 591 20.99 -25.02 -13.33
CA ASN A 591 21.99 -24.19 -14.00
C ASN A 591 23.05 -25.09 -14.66
N GLU A 592 23.11 -25.07 -15.99
CA GLU A 592 24.05 -25.86 -16.80
C GLU A 592 25.52 -25.45 -16.58
N GLU A 593 25.79 -24.26 -16.04
CA GLU A 593 27.14 -23.79 -15.68
C GLU A 593 27.63 -24.32 -14.31
N ILE A 594 26.85 -25.16 -13.64
CA ILE A 594 27.18 -25.78 -12.35
C ILE A 594 27.12 -27.30 -12.49
N GLU A 595 28.28 -27.93 -12.47
CA GLU A 595 28.40 -29.37 -12.34
C GLU A 595 28.03 -29.79 -10.90
N LEU A 596 27.15 -30.78 -10.79
CA LEU A 596 26.67 -31.33 -9.52
C LEU A 596 26.99 -32.83 -9.44
N ASP A 597 27.75 -33.23 -8.42
CA ASP A 597 27.92 -34.61 -7.99
C ASP A 597 27.17 -34.80 -6.66
N SER A 598 26.10 -35.60 -6.69
CA SER A 598 25.24 -35.84 -5.53
C SER A 598 25.38 -37.27 -5.01
N ARG A 599 25.48 -37.41 -3.68
CA ARG A 599 25.54 -38.71 -3.01
C ARG A 599 24.86 -38.66 -1.64
N HIS A 600 24.18 -39.72 -1.26
CA HIS A 600 23.66 -39.90 0.08
C HIS A 600 24.62 -40.76 0.92
N ASP A 601 25.06 -40.28 2.08
CA ASP A 601 26.04 -40.96 2.94
C ASP A 601 25.41 -41.89 3.99
N GLY A 602 24.08 -42.09 3.91
CA GLY A 602 23.28 -42.85 4.87
C GLY A 602 22.53 -41.96 5.85
N THR A 603 22.97 -40.71 6.04
CA THR A 603 22.29 -39.73 6.93
C THR A 603 22.07 -38.39 6.25
N ASN A 604 22.96 -37.99 5.35
CA ASN A 604 22.98 -36.68 4.72
C ASN A 604 23.06 -36.82 3.20
N LEU A 605 22.41 -35.88 2.51
CA LEU A 605 22.59 -35.69 1.08
C LEU A 605 23.72 -34.69 0.85
N VAL A 606 24.83 -35.16 0.29
CA VAL A 606 26.05 -34.38 0.03
C VAL A 606 26.07 -33.96 -1.44
N LEU A 607 26.08 -32.66 -1.69
CA LEU A 607 26.09 -32.04 -3.01
C LEU A 607 27.43 -31.36 -3.25
N ARG A 608 28.28 -31.96 -4.08
CA ARG A 608 29.55 -31.39 -4.51
C ARG A 608 29.33 -30.59 -5.77
N LEU A 609 29.76 -29.33 -5.75
CA LEU A 609 29.46 -28.36 -6.78
C LEU A 609 30.74 -27.83 -7.39
N LYS A 610 30.75 -27.70 -8.72
CA LYS A 610 31.81 -27.06 -9.47
C LYS A 610 31.23 -26.14 -10.54
N SER A 611 31.54 -24.86 -10.44
CA SER A 611 31.13 -23.87 -11.44
C SER A 611 32.13 -23.87 -12.60
N THR A 612 31.61 -23.96 -13.82
CA THR A 612 32.41 -23.94 -15.06
C THR A 612 32.51 -22.55 -15.68
N SER A 613 31.78 -21.57 -15.13
CA SER A 613 31.78 -20.20 -15.65
C SER A 613 32.96 -19.36 -15.14
N ALA A 614 33.28 -18.31 -15.89
CA ALA A 614 34.39 -17.41 -15.55
C ALA A 614 34.12 -16.55 -14.30
N ARG A 615 32.87 -16.49 -13.83
CA ARG A 615 32.47 -15.73 -12.63
C ARG A 615 31.89 -16.69 -11.60
N PRO A 616 32.25 -16.58 -10.31
CA PRO A 616 31.69 -17.45 -9.29
C PRO A 616 30.16 -17.36 -9.27
N ALA A 617 29.50 -18.52 -9.35
CA ALA A 617 28.06 -18.60 -9.13
C ALA A 617 27.73 -18.08 -7.73
N THR A 618 26.62 -17.35 -7.59
CA THR A 618 26.16 -16.86 -6.28
C THR A 618 25.11 -17.76 -5.66
N SER A 619 24.47 -18.60 -6.46
CA SER A 619 23.38 -19.48 -6.06
C SER A 619 23.35 -20.75 -6.90
N VAL A 620 22.71 -21.78 -6.36
CA VAL A 620 22.57 -23.10 -6.94
C VAL A 620 21.06 -23.41 -6.98
N PRO A 621 20.41 -23.28 -8.14
CA PRO A 621 19.04 -23.73 -8.31
C PRO A 621 19.04 -25.26 -8.44
N LEU A 622 18.40 -25.93 -7.49
CA LEU A 622 18.28 -27.38 -7.42
C LEU A 622 16.83 -27.77 -7.71
N CYS A 623 16.65 -28.85 -8.47
CA CYS A 623 15.38 -29.53 -8.59
C CYS A 623 15.49 -30.92 -7.95
N MET A 624 14.67 -31.15 -6.93
CA MET A 624 14.59 -32.40 -6.20
C MET A 624 13.36 -33.18 -6.67
N GLN A 625 13.54 -34.45 -7.01
CA GLN A 625 12.48 -35.30 -7.54
C GLN A 625 11.83 -36.12 -6.42
N TRP A 626 10.69 -35.64 -5.92
CA TRP A 626 9.88 -36.40 -4.98
C TRP A 626 8.88 -37.29 -5.71
N PRO A 627 8.33 -38.32 -5.05
CA PRO A 627 7.26 -39.14 -5.59
C PRO A 627 6.01 -38.34 -5.95
N ASP A 628 5.71 -37.27 -5.21
CA ASP A 628 4.59 -36.36 -5.45
C ASP A 628 4.92 -35.20 -6.43
N GLY A 629 6.11 -35.21 -7.04
CA GLY A 629 6.52 -34.26 -8.07
C GLY A 629 7.81 -33.51 -7.74
N GLU A 630 8.02 -32.40 -8.46
CA GLU A 630 9.24 -31.61 -8.34
C GLU A 630 9.14 -30.56 -7.23
N HIS A 631 10.23 -30.45 -6.47
CA HIS A 631 10.50 -29.39 -5.50
C HIS A 631 11.73 -28.63 -5.98
N ARG A 632 11.59 -27.32 -6.21
CA ARG A 632 12.73 -26.46 -6.54
C ARG A 632 13.26 -25.77 -5.30
N LEU A 633 14.56 -25.85 -5.08
CA LEU A 633 15.27 -25.29 -3.93
C LEU A 633 16.45 -24.47 -4.45
N THR A 634 16.52 -23.18 -4.12
CA THR A 634 17.67 -22.34 -4.45
C THR A 634 18.49 -22.03 -3.20
N LEU A 635 19.75 -22.42 -3.23
CA LEU A 635 20.69 -22.25 -2.12
C LEU A 635 21.84 -21.34 -2.54
N PRO A 636 22.50 -20.62 -1.61
CA PRO A 636 23.74 -19.93 -1.91
C PRO A 636 24.82 -20.91 -2.37
N PHE A 637 25.62 -20.50 -3.34
CA PHE A 637 26.78 -21.28 -3.77
C PHE A 637 27.83 -21.30 -2.65
N PRO A 638 28.39 -22.46 -2.26
CA PRO A 638 29.35 -22.59 -1.16
C PRO A 638 30.77 -22.14 -1.56
N GLY A 639 30.91 -20.98 -2.19
CA GLY A 639 32.20 -20.42 -2.61
C GLY A 639 32.87 -19.63 -1.48
N TYR A 640 34.20 -19.63 -1.43
CA TYR A 640 34.98 -18.81 -0.52
C TYR A 640 35.23 -17.40 -1.11
N GLY A 641 34.93 -16.31 -0.39
CA GLY A 641 35.30 -14.93 -0.78
C GLY A 641 34.14 -13.93 -0.95
N VAL A 642 34.44 -12.63 -1.06
CA VAL A 642 33.44 -11.54 -1.21
C VAL A 642 33.27 -11.17 -2.68
N THR A 643 32.03 -11.18 -3.19
CA THR A 643 31.73 -10.71 -4.54
C THR A 643 31.14 -9.29 -4.48
N LEU A 644 31.91 -8.30 -4.93
CA LEU A 644 31.42 -6.92 -5.12
C LEU A 644 30.71 -6.83 -6.48
N GLN A 645 29.38 -6.72 -6.47
CA GLN A 645 28.62 -6.43 -7.69
C GLN A 645 28.41 -4.92 -7.84
N ARG A 646 28.89 -4.38 -8.96
CA ARG A 646 28.65 -2.99 -9.37
C ARG A 646 27.40 -2.94 -10.25
N ASN A 647 26.30 -2.41 -9.71
CA ASN A 647 25.15 -1.99 -10.53
C ASN A 647 25.16 -0.46 -10.61
N ASN A 648 24.74 0.09 -11.75
CA ASN A 648 25.00 1.47 -12.22
C ASN A 648 24.51 2.65 -11.33
N LEU A 649 24.12 2.45 -10.07
CA LEU A 649 23.83 3.50 -9.09
C LEU A 649 24.11 3.13 -7.61
N MET A 650 24.65 1.94 -7.28
CA MET A 650 24.96 1.56 -5.89
C MET A 650 25.97 0.41 -5.79
N TRP A 651 26.81 0.43 -4.75
CA TRP A 651 27.64 -0.71 -4.36
C TRP A 651 26.77 -1.75 -3.63
N LEU A 652 26.54 -2.91 -4.24
CA LEU A 652 25.99 -4.08 -3.54
C LEU A 652 27.16 -4.90 -3.01
N ILE A 653 27.42 -4.78 -1.70
CA ILE A 653 28.30 -5.69 -1.00
C ILE A 653 27.48 -6.95 -0.71
N ARG A 654 27.61 -8.00 -1.54
CA ARG A 654 27.22 -9.35 -1.14
C ARG A 654 28.44 -9.97 -0.47
N VAL A 655 28.46 -9.95 0.85
CA VAL A 655 29.42 -10.74 1.63
C VAL A 655 29.01 -12.19 1.46
N ALA A 656 29.70 -12.93 0.59
CA ALA A 656 29.83 -14.35 0.82
C ALA A 656 30.86 -14.52 1.96
N VAL A 657 30.40 -15.19 3.02
CA VAL A 657 31.17 -15.73 4.15
C VAL A 657 31.50 -14.78 5.31
N ARG A 658 30.58 -14.73 6.28
CA ARG A 658 30.69 -15.50 7.54
C ARG A 658 29.26 -15.96 7.88
N LEU A 659 28.99 -17.27 7.79
CA LEU A 659 27.85 -17.88 8.49
C LEU A 659 28.24 -18.03 9.96
#